data_AF-A0A536TX55-F1
#
_entry.id   AF-A0A536TX55-F1
#
_cell.length_a   1.000
_cell.length_b   1.000
_cell.length_c   1.000
_cell.angle_alpha   90.00
_cell.angle_beta   90.00
_cell.angle_gamma   90.00
#
_symmetry.space_group_name_H-M   'P 1'
#
loop_
_entity.id
_entity.type
_entity.pdbx_description
1 polymer ?
#
loop_
_entity_poly.entity_id
_entity_poly.type
_entity_poly.pdbx_seq_one_letter_code
_entity_poly.pdbx_strand_id
1 'polypeptide(L)'
;MFWGQQIGIAALVLVAGGLGLTLVFTAAESLSRRAFAGHPQLWRVWSREAAPTPAVLGRTLGGYLFVPIELALISGFYFVTNRYFGWWQPSESLSDPNILGSALPALAPIGMALQAGFMEECLFRAVPLSLAALIGERFGCRRALLGAALVLQALVFAAAHANYPGFPAYSRLVELFVPAFIWGLIFLRFGLVPTIILHAVFDLVLMAIPVFLVQGPGAELNQALVVGTGLAPLAVVLWRRLRAGLWLALPESLANGAWQPSVAKSPLAAHGPRAAAGAWTANMQRALPLLALCGLLAFIITGSFHADAPPVAIDRAQAEAIADAALKERRIALGPEWKRFAAVRLASEDAAAWPWNKFVWREAGQETYRKLIGDWLAPPLWEVRYARFTGADVADRAEEWRITIQGNGQLRQVGHRLPERHAGARLAEEEARALARRTIAERFALDLAALHEVEVKQDPRAARIDWRFTYADPRVTVGKGGEARVMIDLAGDEVVGYGRYVFIPDTWYRAERDRAGRLSVLRIVVALGFAILAIAALISATVAWTRAHFDRRAFWSAGTLLLGAAIVNAVNQWPQLAMRLQTAEPVVTQVALAAGGQLFGAVLTALLGGMFAGVGAFAAREHVTPGLDARALWLRGAAVALAIVGVDVAIGAITPDLAPLWPKYDAENAWLPWLARLLGAVNVLPVIGLALVALRWLDRITAGWTRRRILAAVLLMLTHATIAAVSADQWFDIVASGVVGGAVSTLLFATVLRYDLRVVPPLIGVYVSAALIAQAAQKGTLQAALLGAIGVAATLAVAWAATRYILTGGPAPGHAVPVAADVPAAAVDSAAK
;
A
#
# COMPACT_ATOMS: atom_id res chain seq x y z
N MET A 1 -22.38 12.98 -5.06
CA MET A 1 -20.99 12.71 -4.61
C MET A 1 -20.85 11.37 -3.89
N PHE A 2 -21.50 11.17 -2.75
CA PHE A 2 -21.46 9.92 -1.99
C PHE A 2 -21.69 8.67 -2.86
N TRP A 3 -22.81 8.62 -3.61
CA TRP A 3 -23.10 7.49 -4.50
C TRP A 3 -22.05 7.26 -5.59
N GLY A 4 -21.45 8.33 -6.13
CA GLY A 4 -20.37 8.20 -7.11
C GLY A 4 -19.11 7.58 -6.52
N GLN A 5 -18.76 7.91 -5.27
CA GLN A 5 -17.66 7.26 -4.55
C GLN A 5 -17.98 5.79 -4.26
N GLN A 6 -19.19 5.49 -3.78
CA GLN A 6 -19.60 4.10 -3.48
C GLN A 6 -19.62 3.24 -4.75
N ILE A 7 -20.16 3.76 -5.86
CA ILE A 7 -20.13 3.09 -7.17
C ILE A 7 -18.68 2.92 -7.65
N GLY A 8 -17.83 3.93 -7.51
CA GLY A 8 -16.42 3.85 -7.87
C GLY A 8 -15.66 2.79 -7.05
N ILE A 9 -15.86 2.75 -5.74
CA ILE A 9 -15.26 1.76 -4.84
C ILE A 9 -15.79 0.37 -5.19
N ALA A 10 -17.10 0.22 -5.41
CA ALA A 10 -17.69 -1.05 -5.82
C ALA A 10 -17.13 -1.53 -7.17
N ALA A 11 -16.95 -0.64 -8.15
CA ALA A 11 -16.31 -0.94 -9.43
C ALA A 11 -14.83 -1.31 -9.26
N LEU A 12 -14.11 -0.61 -8.38
CA LEU A 12 -12.73 -0.93 -8.03
C LEU A 12 -12.63 -2.33 -7.42
N VAL A 13 -13.44 -2.64 -6.41
CA VAL A 13 -13.50 -3.95 -5.75
C VAL A 13 -13.90 -5.04 -6.76
N LEU A 14 -14.93 -4.80 -7.58
CA LEU A 14 -15.39 -5.77 -8.57
C LEU A 14 -14.30 -6.09 -9.61
N VAL A 15 -13.68 -5.07 -10.19
CA VAL A 15 -12.71 -5.26 -11.28
C VAL A 15 -11.34 -5.68 -10.73
N ALA A 16 -10.76 -4.92 -9.80
CA ALA A 16 -9.45 -5.25 -9.25
C ALA A 16 -9.50 -6.51 -8.39
N GLY A 17 -10.53 -6.65 -7.55
CA GLY A 17 -10.77 -7.86 -6.76
C GLY A 17 -11.10 -9.06 -7.65
N GLY A 18 -11.95 -8.91 -8.67
CA GLY A 18 -12.25 -9.98 -9.63
C GLY A 18 -11.02 -10.44 -10.42
N LEU A 19 -10.17 -9.50 -10.87
CA LEU A 19 -8.90 -9.83 -11.51
C LEU A 19 -7.90 -10.50 -10.54
N GLY A 20 -7.84 -10.03 -9.30
CA GLY A 20 -7.05 -10.65 -8.24
C GLY A 20 -7.49 -12.09 -7.94
N LEU A 21 -8.80 -12.30 -7.75
CA LEU A 21 -9.39 -13.63 -7.58
C LEU A 21 -9.11 -14.52 -8.80
N THR A 22 -9.21 -13.99 -10.01
CA THR A 22 -8.88 -14.73 -11.24
C THR A 22 -7.43 -15.22 -11.21
N LEU A 23 -6.48 -14.39 -10.77
CA LEU A 23 -5.08 -14.78 -10.64
C LEU A 23 -4.91 -15.89 -9.59
N VAL A 24 -5.53 -15.72 -8.41
CA VAL A 24 -5.51 -16.71 -7.33
C VAL A 24 -6.08 -18.06 -7.80
N PHE A 25 -7.26 -18.05 -8.41
CA PHE A 25 -7.94 -19.27 -8.87
C PHE A 25 -7.17 -19.94 -10.01
N THR A 26 -6.61 -19.16 -10.95
CA THR A 26 -5.80 -19.70 -12.04
C THR A 26 -4.52 -20.35 -11.51
N ALA A 27 -3.86 -19.73 -10.53
CA ALA A 27 -2.66 -20.28 -9.89
C ALA A 27 -2.97 -21.57 -9.13
N ALA A 28 -4.00 -21.54 -8.27
CA ALA A 28 -4.44 -22.69 -7.47
C ALA A 28 -4.84 -23.88 -8.35
N GLU A 29 -5.68 -23.66 -9.36
CA GLU A 29 -6.11 -24.71 -10.29
C GLU A 29 -4.93 -25.25 -11.11
N SER A 30 -4.06 -24.38 -11.64
CA SER A 30 -2.93 -24.80 -12.47
C SER A 30 -1.91 -25.63 -11.67
N LEU A 31 -1.64 -25.24 -10.43
CA LEU A 31 -0.78 -25.99 -9.52
C LEU A 31 -1.42 -27.32 -9.11
N SER A 32 -2.71 -27.31 -8.76
CA SER A 32 -3.45 -28.52 -8.36
C SER A 32 -3.52 -29.53 -9.50
N ARG A 33 -3.70 -29.07 -10.75
CA ARG A 33 -3.70 -29.93 -11.94
C ARG A 33 -2.40 -30.71 -12.10
N ARG A 34 -1.28 -30.05 -11.85
CA ARG A 34 0.05 -30.66 -11.92
C ARG A 34 0.35 -31.55 -10.71
N ALA A 35 -0.08 -31.14 -9.52
CA ALA A 35 0.26 -31.82 -8.28
C ALA A 35 -0.62 -33.05 -8.01
N PHE A 36 -1.90 -33.00 -8.35
CA PHE A 36 -2.91 -34.00 -7.96
C PHE A 36 -3.77 -34.42 -9.16
N ALA A 37 -3.22 -35.32 -9.98
CA ALA A 37 -3.85 -35.79 -11.22
C ALA A 37 -5.24 -36.43 -11.04
N GLY A 38 -5.50 -37.06 -9.89
CA GLY A 38 -6.78 -37.73 -9.60
C GLY A 38 -7.90 -36.83 -9.08
N HIS A 39 -7.63 -35.54 -8.83
CA HIS A 39 -8.69 -34.60 -8.45
C HIS A 39 -9.52 -34.19 -9.69
N PRO A 40 -10.82 -33.89 -9.52
CA PRO A 40 -11.63 -33.37 -10.62
C PRO A 40 -11.19 -31.94 -11.00
N GLN A 41 -11.29 -31.60 -12.28
CA GLN A 41 -11.05 -30.23 -12.77
C GLN A 41 -12.10 -29.28 -12.20
N LEU A 42 -11.66 -28.28 -11.41
CA LEU A 42 -12.55 -27.39 -10.64
C LEU A 42 -13.57 -26.70 -11.56
N TRP A 43 -13.10 -26.12 -12.67
CA TRP A 43 -13.94 -25.36 -13.61
C TRP A 43 -14.95 -26.21 -14.38
N ARG A 44 -14.79 -27.54 -14.40
CA ARG A 44 -15.71 -28.47 -15.07
C ARG A 44 -16.56 -29.29 -14.12
N VAL A 45 -16.40 -29.12 -12.80
CA VAL A 45 -17.07 -29.99 -11.81
C VAL A 45 -18.59 -29.90 -11.84
N TRP A 46 -19.14 -28.75 -12.27
CA TRP A 46 -20.58 -28.54 -12.44
C TRP A 46 -21.06 -28.67 -13.91
N SER A 47 -20.24 -29.26 -14.79
CA SER A 47 -20.64 -29.54 -16.17
C SER A 47 -21.78 -30.56 -16.25
N ARG A 48 -22.39 -30.70 -17.43
CA ARG A 48 -23.42 -31.71 -17.68
C ARG A 48 -22.90 -33.15 -17.50
N GLU A 49 -21.60 -33.36 -17.68
CA GLU A 49 -20.97 -34.67 -17.59
C GLU A 49 -20.49 -34.98 -16.15
N ALA A 50 -19.99 -33.99 -15.42
CA ALA A 50 -19.42 -34.18 -14.08
C ALA A 50 -20.46 -34.11 -12.96
N ALA A 51 -21.35 -33.12 -13.00
CA ALA A 51 -22.26 -32.83 -11.88
C ALA A 51 -23.18 -34.00 -11.52
N PRO A 52 -23.82 -34.73 -12.47
CA PRO A 52 -24.73 -35.81 -12.13
C PRO A 52 -23.97 -37.12 -11.85
N THR A 53 -22.86 -37.06 -11.10
CA THR A 53 -22.06 -38.24 -10.73
C THR A 53 -22.03 -38.41 -9.21
N PRO A 54 -22.01 -39.65 -8.67
CA PRO A 54 -21.85 -39.88 -7.24
C PRO A 54 -20.55 -39.29 -6.69
N ALA A 55 -19.50 -39.21 -7.50
CA ALA A 55 -18.22 -38.62 -7.12
C ALA A 55 -18.31 -37.11 -6.83
N VAL A 56 -19.10 -36.36 -7.61
CA VAL A 56 -19.35 -34.94 -7.36
C VAL A 56 -20.36 -34.75 -6.25
N LEU A 57 -21.45 -35.54 -6.22
CA LEU A 57 -22.42 -35.52 -5.13
C LEU A 57 -21.75 -35.74 -3.77
N GLY A 58 -20.90 -36.77 -3.64
CA GLY A 58 -20.22 -37.08 -2.38
C GLY A 58 -19.28 -35.96 -1.91
N ARG A 59 -18.62 -35.25 -2.84
CA ARG A 59 -17.80 -34.07 -2.53
C ARG A 59 -18.65 -32.88 -2.07
N THR A 60 -19.77 -32.65 -2.75
CA THR A 60 -20.73 -31.60 -2.38
C THR A 60 -21.34 -31.87 -1.00
N LEU A 61 -21.88 -33.07 -0.78
CA LEU A 61 -22.43 -33.49 0.52
C LEU A 61 -21.38 -33.51 1.61
N GLY A 62 -20.16 -33.95 1.31
CA GLY A 62 -19.04 -33.92 2.25
C GLY A 62 -18.83 -32.52 2.84
N GLY A 63 -18.82 -31.48 1.99
CA GLY A 63 -18.73 -30.09 2.46
C GLY A 63 -19.80 -29.73 3.50
N TYR A 64 -21.08 -30.03 3.22
CA TYR A 64 -22.16 -29.76 4.17
C TYR A 64 -22.09 -30.59 5.45
N LEU A 65 -21.71 -31.86 5.34
CA LEU A 65 -21.65 -32.77 6.49
C LEU A 65 -20.57 -32.40 7.50
N PHE A 66 -19.50 -31.72 7.06
CA PHE A 66 -18.46 -31.22 7.96
C PHE A 66 -18.85 -29.92 8.69
N VAL A 67 -19.80 -29.14 8.18
CA VAL A 67 -20.24 -27.87 8.82
C VAL A 67 -20.71 -28.05 10.26
N PRO A 68 -21.66 -28.96 10.58
CA PRO A 68 -22.11 -29.13 11.97
C PRO A 68 -21.01 -29.68 12.88
N ILE A 69 -20.07 -30.48 12.35
CA ILE A 69 -18.91 -30.98 13.10
C ILE A 69 -18.01 -29.81 13.50
N GLU A 70 -17.75 -28.91 12.57
CA GLU A 70 -16.94 -27.71 12.80
C GLU A 70 -17.59 -26.77 13.82
N LEU A 71 -18.90 -26.50 13.67
CA LEU A 71 -19.65 -25.70 14.64
C LEU A 71 -19.61 -26.33 16.04
N ALA A 72 -19.73 -27.65 16.14
CA ALA A 72 -19.63 -28.37 17.42
C ALA A 72 -18.22 -28.29 18.01
N LEU A 73 -17.17 -28.41 17.18
CA LEU A 73 -15.77 -28.29 17.61
C LEU A 73 -15.50 -26.90 18.20
N ILE A 74 -15.90 -25.83 17.51
CA ILE A 74 -15.70 -24.45 17.96
C ILE A 74 -16.53 -24.13 19.20
N SER A 75 -17.81 -24.55 19.23
CA SER A 75 -18.66 -24.38 20.42
C SER A 75 -18.08 -25.12 21.63
N GLY A 76 -17.59 -26.34 21.43
CA GLY A 76 -16.94 -27.14 22.46
C GLY A 76 -15.62 -26.52 22.92
N PHE A 77 -14.82 -25.98 21.99
CA PHE A 77 -13.58 -25.27 22.31
C PHE A 77 -13.85 -24.07 23.21
N TYR A 78 -14.81 -23.21 22.86
CA TYR A 78 -15.19 -22.07 23.70
C TYR A 78 -15.76 -22.50 25.04
N PHE A 79 -16.61 -23.53 25.06
CA PHE A 79 -17.14 -24.07 26.32
C PHE A 79 -16.01 -24.52 27.25
N VAL A 80 -15.05 -25.29 26.74
CA VAL A 80 -13.94 -25.82 27.54
C VAL A 80 -13.01 -24.69 28.00
N THR A 81 -12.61 -23.81 27.10
CA THR A 81 -11.64 -22.74 27.39
C THR A 81 -12.19 -21.70 28.36
N ASN A 82 -13.46 -21.31 28.21
CA ASN A 82 -14.12 -20.42 29.16
C ASN A 82 -14.33 -21.10 30.52
N ARG A 83 -14.77 -22.37 30.54
CA ARG A 83 -15.17 -23.07 31.78
C ARG A 83 -13.99 -23.54 32.63
N TYR A 84 -12.92 -24.00 32.00
CA TYR A 84 -11.81 -24.68 32.68
C TYR A 84 -10.50 -23.91 32.64
N PHE A 85 -10.25 -23.11 31.60
CA PHE A 85 -8.99 -22.36 31.45
C PHE A 85 -9.13 -20.86 31.76
N GLY A 86 -10.35 -20.37 32.03
CA GLY A 86 -10.62 -18.97 32.32
C GLY A 86 -10.24 -18.04 31.17
N TRP A 87 -10.23 -18.55 29.93
CA TRP A 87 -9.94 -17.73 28.76
C TRP A 87 -11.08 -16.73 28.59
N TRP A 88 -10.71 -15.47 28.37
CA TRP A 88 -11.67 -14.41 28.13
C TRP A 88 -11.78 -14.18 26.62
N GLN A 89 -13.00 -14.22 26.12
CA GLN A 89 -13.34 -14.00 24.71
C GLN A 89 -14.45 -12.95 24.64
N PRO A 90 -14.24 -11.81 23.95
CA PRO A 90 -15.26 -10.79 23.82
C PRO A 90 -16.43 -11.28 22.96
N SER A 91 -17.66 -11.02 23.40
CA SER A 91 -18.88 -11.38 22.66
C SER A 91 -19.16 -10.45 21.47
N GLU A 92 -18.64 -9.22 21.49
CA GLU A 92 -18.88 -8.19 20.47
C GLU A 92 -18.23 -8.52 19.11
N SER A 93 -17.30 -9.47 19.05
CA SER A 93 -16.65 -9.90 17.80
C SER A 93 -17.42 -10.95 17.00
N LEU A 94 -18.59 -11.42 17.49
CA LEU A 94 -19.35 -12.50 16.86
C LEU A 94 -20.29 -12.03 15.74
N SER A 95 -20.59 -10.72 15.64
CA SER A 95 -21.48 -10.20 14.59
C SER A 95 -21.26 -8.72 14.32
N ASP A 96 -21.19 -8.33 13.04
CA ASP A 96 -21.15 -6.92 12.63
C ASP A 96 -22.59 -6.35 12.55
N PRO A 97 -23.01 -5.46 13.47
CA PRO A 97 -24.36 -4.90 13.44
C PRO A 97 -24.61 -4.04 12.20
N ASN A 98 -23.56 -3.55 11.52
CA ASN A 98 -23.70 -2.72 10.33
C ASN A 98 -24.24 -3.50 9.11
N ILE A 99 -24.21 -4.84 9.15
CA ILE A 99 -24.82 -5.70 8.11
C ILE A 99 -26.30 -5.32 7.91
N LEU A 100 -27.01 -5.04 9.01
CA LEU A 100 -28.42 -4.67 9.00
C LEU A 100 -28.69 -3.27 8.43
N GLY A 101 -27.69 -2.40 8.42
CA GLY A 101 -27.79 -1.05 7.84
C GLY A 101 -27.68 -1.00 6.32
N SER A 102 -27.42 -2.14 5.65
CA SER A 102 -27.31 -2.22 4.20
C SER A 102 -28.67 -2.38 3.51
N ALA A 103 -28.77 -1.97 2.23
CA ALA A 103 -30.02 -2.08 1.47
C ALA A 103 -30.49 -3.52 1.25
N LEU A 104 -29.56 -4.48 1.24
CA LEU A 104 -29.81 -5.92 1.18
C LEU A 104 -28.90 -6.63 2.18
N PRO A 105 -29.32 -6.75 3.46
CA PRO A 105 -28.52 -7.36 4.54
C PRO A 105 -27.91 -8.72 4.22
N ALA A 106 -28.54 -9.53 3.37
CA ALA A 106 -28.01 -10.83 2.97
C ALA A 106 -26.72 -10.77 2.15
N LEU A 107 -26.49 -9.71 1.36
CA LEU A 107 -25.40 -9.68 0.37
C LEU A 107 -24.02 -9.60 1.01
N ALA A 108 -23.88 -8.90 2.14
CA ALA A 108 -22.58 -8.78 2.81
C ALA A 108 -22.10 -10.13 3.38
N PRO A 109 -22.89 -10.86 4.19
CA PRO A 109 -22.55 -12.23 4.62
C PRO A 109 -22.28 -13.18 3.45
N ILE A 110 -23.13 -13.16 2.41
CA ILE A 110 -22.96 -14.00 1.22
C ILE A 110 -21.63 -13.70 0.51
N GLY A 111 -21.35 -12.43 0.24
CA GLY A 111 -20.16 -12.00 -0.46
C GLY A 111 -18.88 -12.34 0.31
N MET A 112 -18.85 -12.05 1.61
CA MET A 112 -17.70 -12.35 2.48
C MET A 112 -17.45 -13.86 2.59
N ALA A 113 -18.49 -14.65 2.86
CA ALA A 113 -18.37 -16.10 3.00
C ALA A 113 -17.93 -16.79 1.69
N LEU A 114 -18.45 -16.36 0.54
CA LEU A 114 -18.00 -16.88 -0.77
C LEU A 114 -16.57 -16.44 -1.09
N GLN A 115 -16.22 -15.18 -0.80
CA GLN A 115 -14.86 -14.70 -1.01
C GLN A 115 -13.87 -15.47 -0.15
N ALA A 116 -14.12 -15.61 1.15
CA ALA A 116 -13.27 -16.36 2.08
C ALA A 116 -13.18 -17.83 1.65
N GLY A 117 -14.31 -18.51 1.50
CA GLY A 117 -14.37 -19.93 1.15
C GLY A 117 -13.72 -20.28 -0.18
N PHE A 118 -13.71 -19.40 -1.18
CA PHE A 118 -12.96 -19.65 -2.42
C PHE A 118 -11.51 -19.19 -2.35
N MET A 119 -11.27 -17.94 -1.96
CA MET A 119 -9.94 -17.34 -2.00
C MET A 119 -8.99 -17.98 -1.00
N GLU A 120 -9.45 -18.20 0.23
CA GLU A 120 -8.61 -18.74 1.29
C GLU A 120 -8.32 -20.22 1.07
N GLU A 121 -9.28 -21.01 0.59
CA GLU A 121 -9.02 -22.40 0.21
C GLU A 121 -8.01 -22.51 -0.93
N CYS A 122 -8.07 -21.59 -1.90
CA CYS A 122 -7.04 -21.51 -2.94
C CYS A 122 -5.66 -21.13 -2.37
N LEU A 123 -5.57 -20.11 -1.51
CA LEU A 123 -4.30 -19.56 -1.02
C LEU A 123 -3.65 -20.38 0.09
N PHE A 124 -4.43 -20.94 1.02
CA PHE A 124 -3.91 -21.66 2.18
C PHE A 124 -3.88 -23.18 1.98
N ARG A 125 -4.69 -23.74 1.07
CA ARG A 125 -4.71 -25.19 0.83
C ARG A 125 -4.13 -25.52 -0.53
N ALA A 126 -4.82 -25.15 -1.60
CA ALA A 126 -4.46 -25.59 -2.95
C ALA A 126 -3.04 -25.18 -3.37
N VAL A 127 -2.70 -23.90 -3.25
CA VAL A 127 -1.37 -23.38 -3.65
C VAL A 127 -0.23 -24.02 -2.83
N PRO A 128 -0.18 -23.91 -1.49
CA PRO A 128 0.97 -24.39 -0.72
C PRO A 128 1.12 -25.91 -0.76
N LEU A 129 0.02 -26.68 -0.67
CA LEU A 129 0.09 -28.14 -0.71
C LEU A 129 0.48 -28.65 -2.10
N SER A 130 0.01 -27.99 -3.18
CA SER A 130 0.45 -28.34 -4.53
C SER A 130 1.92 -27.98 -4.76
N LEU A 131 2.39 -26.84 -4.27
CA LEU A 131 3.81 -26.48 -4.34
C LEU A 131 4.67 -27.48 -3.56
N ALA A 132 4.27 -27.86 -2.36
CA ALA A 132 4.96 -28.86 -1.56
C ALA A 132 5.01 -30.24 -2.26
N ALA A 133 3.92 -30.65 -2.90
CA ALA A 133 3.90 -31.86 -3.71
C ALA A 133 4.91 -31.79 -4.87
N LEU A 134 4.88 -30.71 -5.66
CA LEU A 134 5.72 -30.56 -6.87
C LEU A 134 7.20 -30.37 -6.55
N ILE A 135 7.51 -29.55 -5.55
CA ILE A 135 8.89 -29.34 -5.08
C ILE A 135 9.41 -30.63 -4.46
N GLY A 136 8.61 -31.27 -3.61
CA GLY A 136 9.01 -32.50 -2.95
C GLY A 136 9.21 -33.64 -3.94
N GLU A 137 8.43 -33.71 -5.02
CA GLU A 137 8.65 -34.66 -6.10
C GLU A 137 9.99 -34.42 -6.82
N ARG A 138 10.34 -33.16 -7.10
CA ARG A 138 11.63 -32.80 -7.68
C ARG A 138 12.83 -33.21 -6.82
N PHE A 139 12.70 -33.17 -5.50
CA PHE A 139 13.77 -33.50 -4.55
C PHE A 139 13.62 -34.90 -3.92
N GLY A 140 12.68 -35.73 -4.38
CA GLY A 140 12.46 -37.07 -3.85
C GLY A 140 11.85 -37.15 -2.44
N CYS A 141 11.40 -36.03 -1.86
CA CYS A 141 10.87 -35.93 -0.49
C CYS A 141 9.37 -35.58 -0.42
N ARG A 142 8.61 -35.91 -1.47
CA ARG A 142 7.18 -35.54 -1.63
C ARG A 142 6.32 -35.72 -0.38
N ARG A 143 6.36 -36.90 0.25
CA ARG A 143 5.54 -37.20 1.45
C ARG A 143 5.94 -36.34 2.65
N ALA A 144 7.24 -36.20 2.89
CA ALA A 144 7.76 -35.40 4.00
C ALA A 144 7.42 -33.92 3.82
N LEU A 145 7.62 -33.38 2.62
CA LEU A 145 7.33 -31.97 2.34
C LEU A 145 5.82 -31.68 2.37
N LEU A 146 4.99 -32.60 1.89
CA LEU A 146 3.53 -32.51 2.04
C LEU A 146 3.09 -32.53 3.51
N GLY A 147 3.64 -33.42 4.33
CA GLY A 147 3.35 -33.48 5.76
C GLY A 147 3.74 -32.19 6.48
N ALA A 148 4.94 -31.67 6.21
CA ALA A 148 5.40 -30.40 6.77
C ALA A 148 4.53 -29.22 6.31
N ALA A 149 4.19 -29.16 5.02
CA ALA A 149 3.34 -28.11 4.47
C ALA A 149 1.90 -28.16 5.02
N LEU A 150 1.37 -29.35 5.29
CA LEU A 150 0.05 -29.53 5.91
C LEU A 150 -0.04 -28.91 7.30
N VAL A 151 1.01 -29.10 8.13
CA VAL A 151 1.09 -28.47 9.45
C VAL A 151 1.33 -26.96 9.32
N LEU A 152 2.28 -26.56 8.48
CA LEU A 152 2.66 -25.16 8.33
C LEU A 152 1.49 -24.31 7.80
N GLN A 153 0.75 -24.78 6.80
CA GLN A 153 -0.40 -24.04 6.26
C GLN A 153 -1.49 -23.85 7.30
N ALA A 154 -1.73 -24.85 8.16
CA ALA A 154 -2.74 -24.78 9.20
C ALA A 154 -2.35 -23.74 10.27
N LEU A 155 -1.08 -23.71 10.66
CA LEU A 155 -0.55 -22.70 11.58
C LEU A 155 -0.65 -21.29 10.98
N VAL A 156 -0.27 -21.12 9.71
CA VAL A 156 -0.31 -19.82 9.03
C VAL A 156 -1.76 -19.34 8.88
N PHE A 157 -2.69 -20.22 8.51
CA PHE A 157 -4.11 -19.90 8.43
C PHE A 157 -4.66 -19.45 9.78
N ALA A 158 -4.37 -20.20 10.84
CA ALA A 158 -4.82 -19.87 12.19
C ALA A 158 -4.18 -18.56 12.72
N ALA A 159 -2.90 -18.31 12.43
CA ALA A 159 -2.20 -17.08 12.78
C ALA A 159 -2.76 -15.85 12.05
N ALA A 160 -3.16 -16.00 10.78
CA ALA A 160 -3.74 -14.91 9.99
C ALA A 160 -5.03 -14.34 10.62
N HIS A 161 -5.69 -15.12 11.47
CA HIS A 161 -6.91 -14.76 12.18
C HIS A 161 -6.68 -14.33 13.64
N ALA A 162 -5.44 -14.29 14.12
CA ALA A 162 -5.10 -13.95 15.50
C ALA A 162 -4.98 -12.42 15.75
N ASN A 163 -5.92 -11.64 15.19
CA ASN A 163 -5.90 -10.17 15.21
C ASN A 163 -6.86 -9.53 16.23
N TYR A 164 -7.65 -10.33 16.96
CA TYR A 164 -8.60 -9.83 17.96
C TYR A 164 -8.05 -9.94 19.39
N PRO A 165 -8.43 -9.01 20.28
CA PRO A 165 -8.06 -9.06 21.70
C PRO A 165 -8.82 -10.18 22.41
N GLY A 166 -8.27 -11.39 22.44
CA GLY A 166 -8.66 -12.47 23.34
C GLY A 166 -7.57 -12.72 24.38
N PHE A 167 -7.93 -13.19 25.57
CA PHE A 167 -6.94 -13.62 26.56
C PHE A 167 -7.01 -15.13 26.77
N PRO A 168 -5.93 -15.88 26.47
CA PRO A 168 -4.61 -15.42 26.01
C PRO A 168 -4.61 -15.01 24.52
N ALA A 169 -3.64 -14.17 24.13
CA ALA A 169 -3.53 -13.60 22.78
C ALA A 169 -3.35 -14.64 21.65
N TYR A 170 -2.91 -15.86 21.98
CA TYR A 170 -2.75 -16.97 21.04
C TYR A 170 -3.98 -17.88 20.94
N SER A 171 -5.07 -17.58 21.66
CA SER A 171 -6.25 -18.46 21.72
C SER A 171 -6.81 -18.83 20.35
N ARG A 172 -6.91 -17.85 19.44
CA ARG A 172 -7.39 -18.04 18.07
C ARG A 172 -6.46 -18.92 17.21
N LEU A 173 -5.15 -18.84 17.45
CA LEU A 173 -4.16 -19.71 16.79
C LEU A 173 -4.41 -21.18 17.16
N VAL A 174 -4.69 -21.45 18.43
CA VAL A 174 -4.96 -22.81 18.93
C VAL A 174 -6.32 -23.32 18.43
N GLU A 175 -7.34 -22.45 18.49
CA GLU A 175 -8.70 -22.75 18.03
C GLU A 175 -8.72 -23.23 16.57
N LEU A 176 -8.12 -22.45 15.66
CA LEU A 176 -8.23 -22.68 14.22
C LEU A 176 -7.21 -23.68 13.67
N PHE A 177 -6.19 -24.05 14.43
CA PHE A 177 -5.15 -24.97 13.97
C PHE A 177 -5.74 -26.34 13.60
N VAL A 178 -6.55 -26.93 14.48
CA VAL A 178 -7.15 -28.26 14.27
C VAL A 178 -8.11 -28.27 13.07
N PRO A 179 -9.09 -27.33 12.97
CA PRO A 179 -9.91 -27.17 11.78
C PRO A 179 -9.10 -27.06 10.48
N ALA A 180 -8.13 -26.14 10.44
CA ALA A 180 -7.35 -25.89 9.23
C ALA A 180 -6.49 -27.09 8.81
N PHE A 181 -6.02 -27.88 9.78
CA PHE A 181 -5.33 -29.14 9.53
C PHE A 181 -6.28 -30.19 8.91
N ILE A 182 -7.48 -30.35 9.48
CA ILE A 182 -8.50 -31.27 8.95
C ILE A 182 -8.91 -30.86 7.54
N TRP A 183 -9.13 -29.56 7.29
CA TRP A 183 -9.50 -29.08 5.95
C TRP A 183 -8.38 -29.34 4.94
N GLY A 184 -7.12 -29.21 5.35
CA GLY A 184 -5.97 -29.62 4.52
C GLY A 184 -5.99 -31.11 4.16
N LEU A 185 -6.36 -32.00 5.08
CA LEU A 185 -6.55 -33.43 4.81
C LEU A 185 -7.71 -33.69 3.84
N ILE A 186 -8.84 -32.98 4.02
CA ILE A 186 -9.99 -33.05 3.11
C ILE A 186 -9.55 -32.66 1.69
N PHE A 187 -8.81 -31.55 1.54
CA PHE A 187 -8.28 -31.13 0.25
C PHE A 187 -7.37 -32.19 -0.38
N LEU A 188 -6.40 -32.74 0.37
CA LEU A 188 -5.48 -33.75 -0.15
C LEU A 188 -6.22 -34.98 -0.68
N ARG A 189 -7.30 -35.39 0.00
CA ARG A 189 -8.09 -36.56 -0.37
C ARG A 189 -9.10 -36.31 -1.49
N PHE A 190 -9.82 -35.19 -1.43
CA PHE A 190 -11.03 -34.97 -2.21
C PHE A 190 -10.96 -33.77 -3.18
N GLY A 191 -9.95 -32.91 -3.05
CA GLY A 191 -9.79 -31.68 -3.83
C GLY A 191 -10.51 -30.48 -3.20
N LEU A 192 -10.57 -29.36 -3.94
CA LEU A 192 -11.04 -28.06 -3.45
C LEU A 192 -12.55 -27.98 -3.16
N VAL A 193 -13.39 -28.66 -3.93
CA VAL A 193 -14.86 -28.52 -3.84
C VAL A 193 -15.42 -28.73 -2.43
N PRO A 194 -15.11 -29.84 -1.71
CA PRO A 194 -15.63 -30.03 -0.36
C PRO A 194 -15.13 -28.97 0.63
N THR A 195 -13.86 -28.53 0.53
CA THR A 195 -13.33 -27.54 1.48
C THR A 195 -13.90 -26.14 1.21
N ILE A 196 -14.08 -25.77 -0.06
CA ILE A 196 -14.75 -24.51 -0.44
C ILE A 196 -16.18 -24.47 0.10
N ILE A 197 -16.95 -25.55 -0.11
CA ILE A 197 -18.34 -25.63 0.38
C ILE A 197 -18.37 -25.61 1.90
N LEU A 198 -17.53 -26.39 2.57
CA LEU A 198 -17.42 -26.41 4.03
C LEU A 198 -17.14 -25.01 4.57
N HIS A 199 -16.08 -24.36 4.10
CA HIS A 199 -15.66 -23.05 4.58
C HIS A 199 -16.71 -21.98 4.28
N ALA A 200 -17.19 -21.90 3.03
CA ALA A 200 -18.18 -20.88 2.65
C ALA A 200 -19.50 -21.06 3.41
N VAL A 201 -19.99 -22.28 3.62
CA VAL A 201 -21.25 -22.50 4.35
C VAL A 201 -21.05 -22.28 5.84
N PHE A 202 -19.92 -22.68 6.41
CA PHE A 202 -19.56 -22.41 7.80
C PHE A 202 -19.57 -20.91 8.10
N ASP A 203 -18.87 -20.11 7.28
CA ASP A 203 -18.84 -18.66 7.40
C ASP A 203 -20.22 -18.05 7.17
N LEU A 204 -20.95 -18.50 6.15
CA LEU A 204 -22.28 -18.00 5.84
C LEU A 204 -23.24 -18.17 7.03
N VAL A 205 -23.18 -19.30 7.73
CA VAL A 205 -24.01 -19.55 8.92
C VAL A 205 -23.69 -18.54 10.02
N LEU A 206 -22.41 -18.32 10.33
CA LEU A 206 -22.01 -17.44 11.41
C LEU A 206 -22.22 -15.95 11.06
N MET A 207 -21.81 -15.53 9.87
CA MET A 207 -21.92 -14.14 9.43
C MET A 207 -23.37 -13.70 9.21
N ALA A 208 -24.28 -14.62 8.87
CA ALA A 208 -25.68 -14.30 8.64
C ALA A 208 -26.54 -14.30 9.92
N ILE A 209 -26.00 -14.61 11.11
CA ILE A 209 -26.77 -14.63 12.36
C ILE A 209 -27.65 -13.36 12.53
N PRO A 210 -27.14 -12.12 12.35
CA PRO A 210 -27.97 -10.92 12.48
C PRO A 210 -29.18 -10.89 11.53
N VAL A 211 -29.03 -11.42 10.31
CA VAL A 211 -30.11 -11.48 9.30
C VAL A 211 -31.26 -12.37 9.78
N PHE A 212 -30.96 -13.41 10.56
CA PHE A 212 -31.96 -14.32 11.14
C PHE A 212 -32.55 -13.84 12.47
N LEU A 213 -31.90 -12.89 13.14
CA LEU A 213 -32.40 -12.31 14.39
C LEU A 213 -33.39 -11.15 14.18
N VAL A 214 -33.43 -10.57 12.98
CA VAL A 214 -34.32 -9.44 12.66
C VAL A 214 -35.66 -9.92 12.11
N GLN A 215 -36.73 -9.28 12.58
CA GLN A 215 -38.08 -9.40 12.03
C GLN A 215 -38.52 -8.06 11.41
N GLY A 216 -39.06 -8.07 10.20
CA GLY A 216 -39.53 -6.87 9.51
C GLY A 216 -39.68 -7.03 8.00
N PRO A 217 -40.15 -5.99 7.29
CA PRO A 217 -40.32 -6.02 5.84
C PRO A 217 -39.01 -6.37 5.13
N GLY A 218 -39.02 -7.42 4.30
CA GLY A 218 -37.85 -7.89 3.56
C GLY A 218 -36.91 -8.83 4.33
N ALA A 219 -37.15 -9.10 5.62
CA ALA A 219 -36.34 -10.06 6.40
C ALA A 219 -36.40 -11.47 5.79
N GLU A 220 -37.60 -11.95 5.44
CA GLU A 220 -37.81 -13.26 4.82
C GLU A 220 -37.07 -13.40 3.48
N LEU A 221 -37.06 -12.34 2.66
CA LEU A 221 -36.32 -12.33 1.40
C LEU A 221 -34.81 -12.47 1.66
N ASN A 222 -34.26 -11.73 2.63
CA ASN A 222 -32.85 -11.82 2.98
C ASN A 222 -32.48 -13.20 3.54
N GLN A 223 -33.32 -13.77 4.40
CA GLN A 223 -33.15 -15.14 4.92
C GLN A 223 -33.20 -16.17 3.79
N ALA A 224 -34.16 -16.04 2.88
CA ALA A 224 -34.29 -16.91 1.70
C ALA A 224 -33.08 -16.81 0.77
N LEU A 225 -32.50 -15.61 0.59
CA LEU A 225 -31.27 -15.40 -0.18
C LEU A 225 -30.07 -16.11 0.46
N VAL A 226 -29.93 -16.03 1.79
CA VAL A 226 -28.87 -16.74 2.53
C VAL A 226 -29.04 -18.25 2.38
N VAL A 227 -30.22 -18.80 2.69
CA VAL A 227 -30.50 -20.24 2.57
C VAL A 227 -30.33 -20.72 1.13
N GLY A 228 -30.86 -19.98 0.16
CA GLY A 228 -30.77 -20.30 -1.26
C GLY A 228 -29.33 -20.33 -1.75
N THR A 229 -28.49 -19.41 -1.30
CA THR A 229 -27.05 -19.40 -1.62
C THR A 229 -26.34 -20.57 -0.98
N GLY A 230 -26.61 -20.86 0.29
CA GLY A 230 -26.05 -22.00 1.00
C GLY A 230 -26.38 -23.32 0.31
N LEU A 231 -27.59 -23.49 -0.24
CA LEU A 231 -28.02 -24.71 -0.93
C LEU A 231 -27.62 -24.78 -2.41
N ALA A 232 -27.13 -23.69 -3.01
CA ALA A 232 -26.89 -23.60 -4.45
C ALA A 232 -25.96 -24.72 -5.00
N PRO A 233 -24.83 -25.08 -4.35
CA PRO A 233 -23.99 -26.19 -4.81
C PRO A 233 -24.74 -27.54 -4.94
N LEU A 234 -25.62 -27.84 -3.98
CA LEU A 234 -26.40 -29.08 -4.00
C LEU A 234 -27.51 -28.99 -5.05
N ALA A 235 -28.19 -27.84 -5.15
CA ALA A 235 -29.22 -27.60 -6.15
C ALA A 235 -28.68 -27.80 -7.58
N VAL A 236 -27.47 -27.32 -7.89
CA VAL A 236 -26.83 -27.52 -9.20
C VAL A 236 -26.63 -29.01 -9.49
N VAL A 237 -26.11 -29.78 -8.54
CA VAL A 237 -25.90 -31.23 -8.70
C VAL A 237 -27.22 -31.97 -8.91
N LEU A 238 -28.23 -31.70 -8.08
CA LEU A 238 -29.55 -32.33 -8.18
C LEU A 238 -30.26 -31.95 -9.48
N TRP A 239 -30.20 -30.68 -9.89
CA TRP A 239 -30.78 -30.23 -11.15
C TRP A 239 -30.12 -30.91 -12.36
N ARG A 240 -28.79 -31.05 -12.34
CA ARG A 240 -28.06 -31.77 -13.40
C ARG A 240 -28.40 -33.26 -13.40
N ARG A 241 -28.55 -33.89 -12.23
CA ARG A 241 -29.03 -35.27 -12.12
C ARG A 241 -30.44 -35.43 -12.69
N LEU A 242 -31.36 -34.52 -12.36
CA LEU A 242 -32.73 -34.56 -12.86
C LEU A 242 -32.76 -34.43 -14.40
N ARG A 243 -31.92 -33.55 -14.96
CA ARG A 243 -31.75 -33.40 -16.41
C ARG A 243 -31.13 -34.63 -17.09
N ALA A 244 -30.23 -35.33 -16.41
CA ALA A 244 -29.58 -36.53 -16.94
C ALA A 244 -30.44 -37.80 -16.81
N GLY A 245 -31.42 -37.82 -15.90
CA GLY A 245 -32.30 -38.95 -15.63
C GLY A 245 -31.67 -40.09 -14.82
N LEU A 246 -30.33 -40.20 -14.80
CA LEU A 246 -29.58 -41.23 -14.08
C LEU A 246 -28.25 -40.68 -13.52
N TRP A 247 -27.64 -41.43 -12.59
CA TRP A 247 -26.30 -41.14 -12.09
C TRP A 247 -25.24 -41.65 -13.07
N LEU A 248 -24.34 -40.76 -13.49
CA LEU A 248 -23.23 -41.07 -14.39
C LEU A 248 -21.97 -41.44 -13.61
N ALA A 249 -21.01 -42.08 -14.28
CA ALA A 249 -19.64 -42.20 -13.79
C ALA A 249 -18.84 -40.94 -14.17
N LEU A 250 -17.95 -40.47 -13.28
CA LEU A 250 -17.10 -39.31 -13.57
C LEU A 250 -16.07 -39.70 -14.64
N PRO A 251 -16.09 -39.10 -15.85
CA PRO A 251 -15.14 -39.44 -16.90
C PRO A 251 -13.71 -39.08 -16.50
N GLU A 252 -12.74 -39.93 -16.84
CA GLU A 252 -11.31 -39.66 -16.59
C GLU A 252 -10.83 -38.39 -17.29
N SER A 253 -11.47 -38.01 -18.41
CA SER A 253 -11.21 -36.76 -19.14
C SER A 253 -11.51 -35.49 -18.32
N LEU A 254 -12.25 -35.62 -17.22
CA LEU A 254 -12.56 -34.54 -16.27
C LEU A 254 -11.67 -34.55 -15.03
N ALA A 255 -10.76 -35.52 -14.92
CA ALA A 255 -9.70 -35.49 -13.93
C ALA A 255 -8.59 -34.53 -14.34
N ASN A 256 -7.85 -34.03 -13.35
CA ASN A 256 -6.75 -33.09 -13.55
C ASN A 256 -5.65 -33.64 -14.47
N GLY A 257 -5.33 -34.93 -14.36
CA GLY A 257 -4.30 -35.58 -15.18
C GLY A 257 -4.62 -35.65 -16.67
N ALA A 258 -5.90 -35.60 -17.05
CA ALA A 258 -6.33 -35.58 -18.44
C ALA A 258 -6.34 -34.18 -19.05
N TRP A 259 -6.14 -33.12 -18.25
CA TRP A 259 -6.10 -31.77 -18.79
C TRP A 259 -4.82 -31.54 -19.58
N GLN A 260 -4.98 -31.10 -20.83
CA GLN A 260 -3.89 -30.59 -21.64
C GLN A 260 -4.06 -29.08 -21.84
N PRO A 261 -2.98 -28.29 -21.76
CA PRO A 261 -3.04 -26.89 -22.14
C PRO A 261 -3.48 -26.81 -23.60
N SER A 262 -4.47 -25.96 -23.88
CA SER A 262 -4.76 -25.64 -25.28
C SER A 262 -3.46 -25.15 -25.90
N VAL A 263 -3.05 -25.74 -27.02
CA VAL A 263 -1.97 -25.19 -27.83
C VAL A 263 -2.51 -23.83 -28.27
N ALA A 264 -2.15 -22.78 -27.53
CA ALA A 264 -2.47 -21.43 -27.95
C ALA A 264 -1.87 -21.32 -29.34
N LYS A 265 -2.71 -21.15 -30.37
CA LYS A 265 -2.26 -20.68 -31.68
C LYS A 265 -1.49 -19.42 -31.36
N SER A 266 -0.18 -19.53 -31.33
CA SER A 266 0.68 -18.46 -30.89
C SER A 266 0.44 -17.33 -31.88
N PRO A 267 -0.16 -16.19 -31.48
CA PRO A 267 -0.04 -14.99 -32.28
C PRO A 267 1.43 -14.50 -32.24
N LEU A 268 2.31 -15.16 -31.47
CA LEU A 268 3.73 -14.81 -31.33
C LEU A 268 4.62 -15.37 -32.44
N ALA A 269 4.06 -15.90 -33.52
CA ALA A 269 4.81 -16.16 -34.74
C ALA A 269 4.60 -15.00 -35.72
N ALA A 270 5.39 -13.95 -35.54
CA ALA A 270 5.78 -12.85 -36.44
C ALA A 270 5.67 -11.51 -35.72
N HIS A 271 6.80 -10.98 -35.24
CA HIS A 271 6.93 -9.52 -35.17
C HIS A 271 6.73 -9.03 -36.61
N GLY A 272 5.53 -8.53 -36.93
CA GLY A 272 5.34 -7.77 -38.16
C GLY A 272 6.37 -6.65 -38.23
N PRO A 273 6.73 -6.15 -39.43
CA PRO A 273 7.74 -5.11 -39.56
C PRO A 273 7.38 -3.93 -38.66
N ARG A 274 8.26 -3.62 -37.71
CA ARG A 274 8.10 -2.46 -36.83
C ARG A 274 8.02 -1.20 -37.70
N ALA A 275 7.26 -0.21 -37.24
CA ALA A 275 7.25 1.08 -37.92
C ALA A 275 8.68 1.67 -37.89
N ALA A 276 9.30 1.75 -39.07
CA ALA A 276 10.65 2.29 -39.25
C ALA A 276 10.73 3.73 -38.71
N ALA A 277 11.93 4.13 -38.28
CA ALA A 277 12.17 5.53 -37.89
C ALA A 277 12.11 6.40 -39.16
N GLY A 278 11.00 7.11 -39.35
CA GLY A 278 10.88 8.13 -40.38
C GLY A 278 11.62 9.42 -40.01
N ALA A 279 11.65 10.39 -40.93
CA ALA A 279 12.33 11.68 -40.75
C ALA A 279 11.92 12.41 -39.45
N TRP A 280 10.63 12.36 -39.09
CA TRP A 280 10.13 12.93 -37.83
C TRP A 280 10.80 12.32 -36.59
N THR A 281 10.94 11.00 -36.56
CA THR A 281 11.56 10.29 -35.43
C THR A 281 13.04 10.63 -35.32
N ALA A 282 13.76 10.67 -36.45
CA ALA A 282 15.15 11.05 -36.48
C ALA A 282 15.36 12.51 -36.05
N ASN A 283 14.48 13.43 -36.47
CA ASN A 283 14.52 14.83 -36.04
C ASN A 283 14.27 14.96 -34.53
N MET A 284 13.28 14.24 -34.00
CA MET A 284 12.99 14.23 -32.56
C MET A 284 14.17 13.69 -31.75
N GLN A 285 14.80 12.60 -32.18
CA GLN A 285 16.00 12.06 -31.53
C GLN A 285 17.17 13.03 -31.58
N ARG A 286 17.33 13.80 -32.66
CA ARG A 286 18.34 14.87 -32.77
C ARG A 286 18.01 16.09 -31.90
N ALA A 287 16.73 16.40 -31.70
CA ALA A 287 16.27 17.49 -30.84
C ALA A 287 16.29 17.14 -29.34
N LEU A 288 16.51 15.87 -28.98
CA LEU A 288 16.46 15.39 -27.60
C LEU A 288 17.39 16.17 -26.64
N PRO A 289 18.64 16.57 -27.00
CA PRO A 289 19.46 17.41 -26.14
C PRO A 289 18.88 18.81 -25.90
N LEU A 290 18.22 19.40 -26.91
CA LEU A 290 17.54 20.69 -26.76
C LEU A 290 16.32 20.55 -25.84
N LEU A 291 15.53 19.49 -25.99
CA LEU A 291 14.41 19.20 -25.09
C LEU A 291 14.88 18.97 -23.64
N ALA A 292 16.03 18.32 -23.45
CA ALA A 292 16.64 18.18 -22.14
C ALA A 292 17.05 19.52 -21.53
N LEU A 293 17.65 20.41 -22.34
CA LEU A 293 18.02 21.74 -21.90
C LEU A 293 16.79 22.58 -21.54
N CYS A 294 15.73 22.55 -22.36
CA CYS A 294 14.47 23.20 -22.05
C CYS A 294 13.84 22.61 -20.78
N GLY A 295 13.86 21.29 -20.61
CA GLY A 295 13.35 20.62 -19.41
C GLY A 295 14.14 20.97 -18.15
N LEU A 296 15.47 21.05 -18.25
CA LEU A 296 16.34 21.52 -17.17
C LEU A 296 16.10 22.99 -16.83
N LEU A 297 15.96 23.85 -17.84
CA LEU A 297 15.63 25.26 -17.63
C LEU A 297 14.27 25.42 -16.96
N ALA A 298 13.25 24.67 -17.40
CA ALA A 298 11.95 24.63 -16.74
C ALA A 298 12.09 24.17 -15.29
N PHE A 299 12.82 23.08 -15.03
CA PHE A 299 13.09 22.61 -13.67
C PHE A 299 13.74 23.69 -12.78
N ILE A 300 14.72 24.44 -13.30
CA ILE A 300 15.41 25.49 -12.54
C ILE A 300 14.52 26.73 -12.33
N ILE A 301 13.76 27.14 -13.35
CA ILE A 301 12.97 28.39 -13.33
C ILE A 301 11.65 28.20 -12.59
N THR A 302 10.94 27.11 -12.85
CA THR A 302 9.58 26.87 -12.33
C THR A 302 9.56 25.89 -11.17
N GLY A 303 10.72 25.33 -10.79
CA GLY A 303 10.85 24.43 -9.64
C GLY A 303 10.64 25.14 -8.31
N SER A 304 9.73 24.61 -7.49
CA SER A 304 9.56 25.05 -6.11
C SER A 304 10.69 24.49 -5.24
N PHE A 305 11.80 25.21 -5.16
CA PHE A 305 12.98 24.86 -4.35
C PHE A 305 12.93 25.39 -2.91
N HIS A 306 11.86 26.08 -2.53
CA HIS A 306 11.65 26.63 -1.19
C HIS A 306 10.37 26.04 -0.60
N ALA A 307 10.42 25.63 0.67
CA ALA A 307 9.23 25.23 1.41
C ALA A 307 8.48 26.46 1.94
N ASP A 308 7.16 26.33 2.11
CA ASP A 308 6.33 27.33 2.78
C ASP A 308 6.36 27.19 4.31
N ALA A 309 7.11 26.23 4.83
CA ALA A 309 7.29 25.98 6.25
C ALA A 309 8.74 26.19 6.68
N PRO A 310 8.98 26.65 7.93
CA PRO A 310 10.32 26.75 8.50
C PRO A 310 11.06 25.40 8.49
N PRO A 311 12.38 25.40 8.26
CA PRO A 311 13.17 24.17 8.23
C PRO A 311 13.39 23.57 9.62
N VAL A 312 13.59 22.25 9.67
CA VAL A 312 14.04 21.56 10.88
C VAL A 312 15.56 21.55 10.91
N ALA A 313 16.15 22.50 11.65
CA ALA A 313 17.60 22.71 11.71
C ALA A 313 18.29 21.82 12.76
N ILE A 314 17.59 21.49 13.84
CA ILE A 314 18.13 20.64 14.91
C ILE A 314 18.01 19.14 14.59
N ASP A 315 18.97 18.37 15.08
CA ASP A 315 18.94 16.91 15.00
C ASP A 315 18.18 16.27 16.18
N ARG A 316 18.06 14.93 16.13
CA ARG A 316 17.37 14.15 17.16
C ARG A 316 18.03 14.31 18.54
N ALA A 317 19.35 14.29 18.61
CA ALA A 317 20.07 14.34 19.88
C ALA A 317 19.88 15.70 20.56
N GLN A 318 19.89 16.78 19.78
CA GLN A 318 19.57 18.12 20.24
C GLN A 318 18.12 18.22 20.73
N ALA A 319 17.15 17.68 19.98
CA ALA A 319 15.76 17.65 20.40
C ALA A 319 15.55 16.89 21.72
N GLU A 320 16.19 15.73 21.87
CA GLU A 320 16.17 14.93 23.10
C GLU A 320 16.81 15.69 24.28
N ALA A 321 17.93 16.37 24.07
CA ALA A 321 18.59 17.15 25.12
C ALA A 321 17.73 18.34 25.58
N ILE A 322 17.05 19.02 24.66
CA ILE A 322 16.11 20.12 24.97
C ILE A 322 14.91 19.58 25.76
N ALA A 323 14.38 18.42 25.36
CA ALA A 323 13.27 17.77 26.05
C ALA A 323 13.65 17.37 27.50
N ASP A 324 14.82 16.77 27.68
CA ASP A 324 15.33 16.41 29.02
C ASP A 324 15.55 17.65 29.89
N ALA A 325 16.09 18.74 29.32
CA ALA A 325 16.27 20.00 30.02
C ALA A 325 14.93 20.61 30.48
N ALA A 326 13.90 20.56 29.62
CA ALA A 326 12.56 21.06 29.91
C ALA A 326 11.89 20.28 31.07
N LEU A 327 12.09 18.97 31.15
CA LEU A 327 11.61 18.17 32.29
C LEU A 327 12.36 18.50 33.58
N LYS A 328 13.69 18.64 33.49
CA LYS A 328 14.54 18.95 34.65
C LYS A 328 14.25 20.33 35.24
N GLU A 329 14.02 21.34 34.39
CA GLU A 329 13.62 22.70 34.82
C GLU A 329 12.31 22.67 35.62
N ARG A 330 11.40 21.76 35.25
CA ARG A 330 10.14 21.50 35.94
C ARG A 330 10.26 20.57 37.15
N ARG A 331 11.48 20.19 37.53
CA ARG A 331 11.79 19.27 38.64
C ARG A 331 11.16 17.88 38.47
N ILE A 332 10.94 17.45 37.23
CA ILE A 332 10.42 16.12 36.91
C ILE A 332 11.62 15.19 36.72
N ALA A 333 11.73 14.18 37.58
CA ALA A 333 12.74 13.13 37.50
C ALA A 333 12.09 11.83 37.05
N LEU A 334 12.34 11.44 35.80
CA LEU A 334 11.84 10.17 35.25
C LEU A 334 12.80 9.03 35.61
N GLY A 335 12.27 7.95 36.18
CA GLY A 335 13.04 6.75 36.52
C GLY A 335 13.47 5.91 35.31
N PRO A 336 14.27 4.85 35.52
CA PRO A 336 14.80 3.99 34.46
C PRO A 336 13.74 3.20 33.67
N GLU A 337 12.52 3.10 34.19
CA GLU A 337 11.36 2.48 33.55
C GLU A 337 10.81 3.28 32.35
N TRP A 338 11.10 4.58 32.30
CA TRP A 338 10.67 5.46 31.21
C TRP A 338 11.56 5.26 29.98
N LYS A 339 10.93 5.04 28.83
CA LYS A 339 11.59 4.96 27.53
C LYS A 339 11.35 6.25 26.75
N ARG A 340 12.44 6.80 26.22
CA ARG A 340 12.45 8.01 25.39
C ARG A 340 12.48 7.64 23.91
N PHE A 341 11.63 8.28 23.12
CA PHE A 341 11.63 8.18 21.66
C PHE A 341 11.45 9.56 21.05
N ALA A 342 12.00 9.78 19.86
CA ALA A 342 11.92 11.06 19.17
C ALA A 342 11.69 10.88 17.67
N ALA A 343 10.72 11.62 17.13
CA ALA A 343 10.43 11.69 15.70
C ALA A 343 9.95 13.10 15.29
N VAL A 344 10.20 13.48 14.05
CA VAL A 344 9.63 14.68 13.44
C VAL A 344 8.14 14.44 13.21
N ARG A 345 7.31 15.38 13.69
CA ARG A 345 5.87 15.44 13.49
C ARG A 345 5.55 16.51 12.46
N LEU A 346 4.73 16.15 11.47
CA LEU A 346 4.32 17.03 10.39
C LEU A 346 2.80 17.20 10.43
N ALA A 347 2.33 18.44 10.30
CA ALA A 347 0.89 18.72 10.20
C ALA A 347 0.28 18.06 8.94
N SER A 348 1.04 17.90 7.86
CA SER A 348 0.59 17.22 6.63
C SER A 348 0.29 15.72 6.82
N GLU A 349 0.79 15.11 7.91
CA GLU A 349 0.52 13.72 8.29
C GLU A 349 -0.55 13.61 9.39
N ASP A 350 -1.05 14.75 9.88
CA ASP A 350 -2.04 14.84 10.95
C ASP A 350 -3.38 15.30 10.39
N ALA A 351 -4.38 14.41 10.44
CA ALA A 351 -5.71 14.66 9.88
C ALA A 351 -6.44 15.85 10.55
N ALA A 352 -6.08 16.20 11.79
CA ALA A 352 -6.66 17.32 12.51
C ALA A 352 -5.92 18.63 12.22
N ALA A 353 -4.59 18.59 12.08
CA ALA A 353 -3.77 19.79 11.93
C ALA A 353 -3.60 20.26 10.46
N TRP A 354 -3.65 19.36 9.48
CA TRP A 354 -3.51 19.74 8.07
C TRP A 354 -4.60 20.70 7.57
N PRO A 355 -5.89 20.52 7.94
CA PRO A 355 -6.95 21.45 7.58
C PRO A 355 -6.68 22.90 8.06
N TRP A 356 -6.04 23.09 9.22
CA TRP A 356 -5.72 24.43 9.74
C TRP A 356 -4.79 25.18 8.79
N ASN A 357 -3.78 24.49 8.27
CA ASN A 357 -2.81 25.06 7.34
C ASN A 357 -3.49 25.41 6.00
N LYS A 358 -4.32 24.52 5.46
CA LYS A 358 -5.08 24.76 4.23
C LYS A 358 -6.08 25.91 4.36
N PHE A 359 -6.75 26.02 5.51
CA PHE A 359 -7.71 27.08 5.78
C PHE A 359 -7.02 28.45 5.75
N VAL A 360 -5.96 28.62 6.54
CA VAL A 360 -5.22 29.89 6.59
C VAL A 360 -4.60 30.22 5.22
N TRP A 361 -4.00 29.25 4.54
CA TRP A 361 -3.41 29.43 3.22
C TRP A 361 -4.42 29.97 2.19
N ARG A 362 -5.65 29.45 2.19
CA ARG A 362 -6.69 29.80 1.21
C ARG A 362 -7.51 31.03 1.59
N GLU A 363 -7.86 31.20 2.86
CA GLU A 363 -8.77 32.26 3.31
C GLU A 363 -8.03 33.53 3.75
N ALA A 364 -6.82 33.41 4.31
CA ALA A 364 -6.02 34.54 4.77
C ALA A 364 -4.83 34.87 3.84
N GLY A 365 -4.52 33.97 2.90
CA GLY A 365 -3.46 34.13 1.91
C GLY A 365 -2.06 33.74 2.40
N GLN A 366 -1.13 33.60 1.44
CA GLN A 366 0.22 33.08 1.70
C GLN A 366 1.04 33.96 2.65
N GLU A 367 0.92 35.29 2.55
CA GLU A 367 1.68 36.21 3.43
C GLU A 367 1.25 36.08 4.89
N THR A 368 -0.06 36.01 5.14
CA THR A 368 -0.60 35.80 6.49
C THR A 368 -0.23 34.43 7.00
N TYR A 369 -0.29 33.40 6.16
CA TYR A 369 0.19 32.06 6.51
C TYR A 369 1.65 32.06 6.99
N ARG A 370 2.55 32.71 6.24
CA ARG A 370 3.98 32.81 6.59
C ARG A 370 4.22 33.54 7.92
N LYS A 371 3.34 34.46 8.32
CA LYS A 371 3.40 35.14 9.62
C LYS A 371 2.88 34.26 10.77
N LEU A 372 1.95 33.36 10.48
CA LEU A 372 1.29 32.51 11.49
C LEU A 372 2.00 31.17 11.72
N ILE A 373 2.71 30.65 10.72
CA ILE A 373 3.49 29.41 10.84
C ILE A 373 4.71 29.60 11.77
N GLY A 374 4.90 28.67 12.70
CA GLY A 374 5.89 28.81 13.78
C GLY A 374 5.26 29.32 15.08
N ASP A 375 4.23 30.15 14.99
CA ASP A 375 3.56 30.75 16.16
C ASP A 375 2.20 30.09 16.43
N TRP A 376 1.16 30.52 15.71
CA TRP A 376 -0.20 29.97 15.82
C TRP A 376 -0.37 28.62 15.13
N LEU A 377 0.31 28.41 14.01
CA LEU A 377 0.36 27.13 13.32
C LEU A 377 1.65 26.40 13.66
N ALA A 378 1.55 25.12 13.97
CA ALA A 378 2.73 24.29 14.24
C ALA A 378 3.56 24.11 12.96
N PRO A 379 4.85 24.47 12.97
CA PRO A 379 5.77 24.14 11.87
C PRO A 379 6.14 22.64 11.95
N PRO A 380 6.88 22.10 10.96
CA PRO A 380 7.64 20.87 11.15
C PRO A 380 8.46 20.95 12.45
N LEU A 381 8.26 19.97 13.33
CA LEU A 381 8.82 19.99 14.69
C LEU A 381 9.20 18.58 15.15
N TRP A 382 10.06 18.49 16.16
CA TRP A 382 10.36 17.23 16.85
C TRP A 382 9.35 16.98 17.97
N GLU A 383 8.83 15.77 18.06
CA GLU A 383 8.10 15.28 19.23
C GLU A 383 8.97 14.24 19.95
N VAL A 384 9.28 14.50 21.23
CA VAL A 384 9.97 13.59 22.14
C VAL A 384 8.95 13.01 23.12
N ARG A 385 8.76 11.70 23.06
CA ARG A 385 7.83 10.94 23.88
C ARG A 385 8.58 10.19 24.97
N TYR A 386 8.10 10.29 26.20
CA TYR A 386 8.51 9.46 27.33
C TYR A 386 7.33 8.60 27.75
N ALA A 387 7.51 7.28 27.72
CA ALA A 387 6.45 6.33 28.02
C ALA A 387 6.98 5.11 28.78
N ARG A 388 6.13 4.48 29.59
CA ARG A 388 6.43 3.24 30.32
C ARG A 388 5.66 2.08 29.70
N PHE A 389 6.31 0.94 29.57
CA PHE A 389 5.70 -0.30 29.07
C PHE A 389 5.66 -1.41 30.11
N THR A 390 6.37 -1.23 31.22
CA THR A 390 6.48 -2.17 32.33
C THR A 390 5.74 -1.61 33.54
N GLY A 391 5.12 -2.51 34.32
CA GLY A 391 4.33 -2.19 35.51
C GLY A 391 3.18 -3.19 35.62
N ALA A 392 2.84 -3.59 36.85
CA ALA A 392 1.80 -4.60 37.09
C ALA A 392 0.41 -4.12 36.63
N ASP A 393 0.18 -2.80 36.67
CA ASP A 393 -1.10 -2.22 36.33
C ASP A 393 -1.08 -1.50 34.97
N VAL A 394 -1.98 -1.93 34.08
CA VAL A 394 -2.11 -1.41 32.72
C VAL A 394 -2.53 0.06 32.71
N ALA A 395 -3.36 0.49 33.65
CA ALA A 395 -3.88 1.86 33.65
C ALA A 395 -2.80 2.89 34.00
N ASP A 396 -1.80 2.56 34.83
CA ASP A 396 -0.70 3.50 35.14
C ASP A 396 0.29 3.65 33.98
N ARG A 397 0.35 2.66 33.07
CA ARG A 397 1.14 2.75 31.84
C ARG A 397 0.56 3.77 30.85
N ALA A 398 -0.68 4.22 31.05
CA ALA A 398 -1.27 5.30 30.23
C ALA A 398 -0.57 6.65 30.45
N GLU A 399 0.24 6.78 31.50
CA GLU A 399 1.02 7.99 31.77
C GLU A 399 2.11 8.20 30.71
N GLU A 400 2.10 9.37 30.06
CA GLU A 400 3.07 9.72 29.01
C GLU A 400 3.43 11.20 29.07
N TRP A 401 4.70 11.51 28.81
CA TRP A 401 5.13 12.88 28.53
C TRP A 401 5.39 13.04 27.04
N ARG A 402 4.89 14.12 26.45
CA ARG A 402 5.14 14.47 25.04
C ARG A 402 5.59 15.91 24.95
N ILE A 403 6.81 16.10 24.49
CA ILE A 403 7.45 17.40 24.40
C ILE A 403 7.66 17.72 22.94
N THR A 404 7.18 18.87 22.49
CA THR A 404 7.37 19.33 21.11
C THR A 404 8.38 20.47 21.06
N ILE A 405 9.34 20.34 20.15
CA ILE A 405 10.46 21.27 19.96
C ILE A 405 10.44 21.73 18.51
N GLN A 406 10.41 23.03 18.29
CA GLN A 406 10.43 23.60 16.95
C GLN A 406 11.76 23.32 16.23
N GLY A 407 11.76 23.43 14.91
CA GLY A 407 12.94 23.20 14.07
C GLY A 407 14.16 24.07 14.43
N ASN A 408 13.97 25.20 15.11
CA ASN A 408 15.01 26.11 15.58
C ASN A 408 15.52 25.80 17.01
N GLY A 409 15.00 24.76 17.68
CA GLY A 409 15.36 24.42 19.05
C GLY A 409 14.52 25.07 20.16
N GLN A 410 13.50 25.88 19.81
CA GLN A 410 12.60 26.44 20.81
C GLN A 410 11.59 25.41 21.30
N LEU A 411 11.43 25.32 22.63
CA LEU A 411 10.38 24.51 23.26
C LEU A 411 9.00 25.08 22.89
N ARG A 412 8.13 24.25 22.30
CA ARG A 412 6.77 24.65 21.91
C ARG A 412 5.74 24.25 22.95
N GLN A 413 5.71 22.97 23.32
CA GLN A 413 4.71 22.44 24.25
C GLN A 413 5.31 21.31 25.10
N VAL A 414 4.91 21.28 26.37
CA VAL A 414 5.09 20.13 27.26
C VAL A 414 3.69 19.60 27.56
N GLY A 415 3.40 18.41 27.06
CA GLY A 415 2.17 17.68 27.36
C GLY A 415 2.44 16.55 28.34
N HIS A 416 1.53 16.37 29.29
CA HIS A 416 1.51 15.28 30.25
C HIS A 416 0.15 14.57 30.14
N ARG A 417 0.16 13.29 29.82
CA ARG A 417 -1.05 12.46 29.86
C ARG A 417 -1.06 11.73 31.19
N LEU A 418 -2.07 11.96 32.02
CA LEU A 418 -2.26 11.26 33.29
C LEU A 418 -3.27 10.11 33.17
N PRO A 419 -3.07 8.99 33.91
CA PRO A 419 -4.08 7.95 34.06
C PRO A 419 -5.40 8.49 34.64
N GLU A 420 -6.55 7.99 34.22
CA GLU A 420 -7.86 8.51 34.70
C GLU A 420 -8.07 8.39 36.22
N ARG A 421 -7.49 7.36 36.84
CA ARG A 421 -7.57 7.13 38.28
C ARG A 421 -6.60 7.97 39.11
N HIS A 422 -5.64 8.64 38.48
CA HIS A 422 -4.65 9.43 39.20
C HIS A 422 -5.38 10.50 40.03
N ALA A 423 -5.12 10.52 41.34
CA ALA A 423 -5.72 11.49 42.24
C ALA A 423 -5.23 12.89 41.89
N GLY A 424 -6.10 13.88 42.07
CA GLY A 424 -5.77 15.27 41.79
C GLY A 424 -6.80 16.19 42.45
N ALA A 425 -6.52 17.49 42.44
CA ALA A 425 -7.45 18.45 43.01
C ALA A 425 -8.82 18.38 42.31
N ARG A 426 -9.86 18.73 43.07
CA ARG A 426 -11.21 18.98 42.54
C ARG A 426 -11.46 20.48 42.63
N LEU A 427 -10.78 21.23 41.78
CA LEU A 427 -10.87 22.70 41.76
C LEU A 427 -12.28 23.15 41.36
N ALA A 428 -12.72 24.26 41.97
CA ALA A 428 -13.87 25.00 41.47
C ALA A 428 -13.54 25.66 40.11
N GLU A 429 -14.55 25.94 39.30
CA GLU A 429 -14.36 26.51 37.96
C GLU A 429 -13.52 27.80 37.99
N GLU A 430 -13.80 28.72 38.93
CA GLU A 430 -13.07 29.99 39.03
C GLU A 430 -11.59 29.82 39.37
N GLU A 431 -11.26 28.85 40.22
CA GLU A 431 -9.87 28.54 40.57
C GLU A 431 -9.12 27.95 39.38
N ALA A 432 -9.78 27.03 38.66
CA ALA A 432 -9.24 26.43 37.44
C ALA A 432 -9.09 27.49 36.32
N ARG A 433 -10.05 28.41 36.19
CA ARG A 433 -9.99 29.55 35.25
C ARG A 433 -8.83 30.47 35.57
N ALA A 434 -8.61 30.82 36.85
CA ALA A 434 -7.48 31.65 37.27
C ALA A 434 -6.14 30.97 36.92
N LEU A 435 -6.02 29.66 37.12
CA LEU A 435 -4.85 28.88 36.74
C LEU A 435 -4.63 28.87 35.21
N ALA A 436 -5.69 28.68 34.42
CA ALA A 436 -5.62 28.72 32.96
C ALA A 436 -5.18 30.10 32.45
N ARG A 437 -5.78 31.18 32.96
CA ARG A 437 -5.42 32.56 32.59
C ARG A 437 -3.98 32.91 32.94
N ARG A 438 -3.50 32.51 34.13
CA ARG A 438 -2.10 32.68 34.52
C ARG A 438 -1.17 31.95 33.54
N THR A 439 -1.50 30.71 33.20
CA THR A 439 -0.72 29.91 32.24
C THR A 439 -0.64 30.58 30.87
N ILE A 440 -1.73 31.18 30.39
CA ILE A 440 -1.74 31.89 29.10
C ILE A 440 -0.81 33.10 29.13
N ALA A 441 -0.86 33.92 30.19
CA ALA A 441 0.01 35.07 30.34
C ALA A 441 1.50 34.67 30.39
N GLU A 442 1.83 33.64 31.19
CA GLU A 442 3.21 33.17 31.36
C GLU A 442 3.79 32.48 30.12
N ARG A 443 3.00 31.68 29.40
CA ARG A 443 3.50 30.82 28.31
C ARG A 443 3.40 31.45 26.93
N PHE A 444 2.38 32.28 26.72
CA PHE A 444 2.07 32.84 25.40
C PHE A 444 2.28 34.35 25.32
N ALA A 445 2.53 35.03 26.45
CA ALA A 445 2.64 36.49 26.55
C ALA A 445 1.45 37.22 25.89
N LEU A 446 0.24 36.63 25.99
CA LEU A 446 -0.98 37.18 25.43
C LEU A 446 -1.67 38.09 26.46
N ASP A 447 -2.20 39.21 25.98
CA ASP A 447 -3.05 40.09 26.78
C ASP A 447 -4.40 39.44 27.05
N LEU A 448 -4.63 39.05 28.31
CA LEU A 448 -5.85 38.39 28.77
C LEU A 448 -7.10 39.25 28.62
N ALA A 449 -6.98 40.58 28.57
CA ALA A 449 -8.13 41.48 28.39
C ALA A 449 -8.61 41.49 26.93
N ALA A 450 -7.73 41.17 25.99
CA ALA A 450 -8.04 41.09 24.57
C ALA A 450 -8.59 39.71 24.13
N LEU A 451 -8.52 38.70 25.01
CA LEU A 451 -8.99 37.35 24.72
C LEU A 451 -10.47 37.18 25.04
N HIS A 452 -11.17 36.44 24.19
CA HIS A 452 -12.58 36.06 24.38
C HIS A 452 -12.68 34.60 24.78
N GLU A 453 -13.31 34.28 25.92
CA GLU A 453 -13.54 32.89 26.35
C GLU A 453 -14.62 32.26 25.45
N VAL A 454 -14.28 31.16 24.78
CA VAL A 454 -15.17 30.50 23.80
C VAL A 454 -15.77 29.21 24.36
N GLU A 455 -14.99 28.46 25.13
CA GLU A 455 -15.42 27.17 25.68
C GLU A 455 -14.77 26.92 27.03
N VAL A 456 -15.59 26.48 27.98
CA VAL A 456 -15.15 25.87 29.24
C VAL A 456 -15.79 24.50 29.30
N LYS A 457 -14.95 23.46 29.37
CA LYS A 457 -15.40 22.08 29.44
C LYS A 457 -14.90 21.44 30.72
N GLN A 458 -15.84 20.93 31.50
CA GLN A 458 -15.58 20.12 32.69
C GLN A 458 -15.64 18.64 32.32
N ASP A 459 -14.65 17.86 32.75
CA ASP A 459 -14.58 16.42 32.55
C ASP A 459 -14.29 15.72 33.91
N PRO A 460 -15.34 15.34 34.66
CA PRO A 460 -15.17 14.75 35.99
C PRO A 460 -14.59 13.34 35.90
N ARG A 461 -13.50 13.09 36.64
CA ARG A 461 -12.90 11.77 36.82
C ARG A 461 -13.22 11.23 38.21
N ALA A 462 -12.97 9.94 38.44
CA ALA A 462 -13.26 9.31 39.73
C ALA A 462 -12.58 10.05 40.90
N ALA A 463 -11.31 10.42 40.74
CA ALA A 463 -10.48 11.00 41.81
C ALA A 463 -10.01 12.45 41.58
N ARG A 464 -10.51 13.15 40.53
CA ARG A 464 -10.18 14.56 40.22
C ARG A 464 -11.21 15.18 39.26
N ILE A 465 -11.12 16.47 39.00
CA ILE A 465 -11.90 17.13 37.93
C ILE A 465 -10.91 17.70 36.91
N ASP A 466 -11.06 17.30 35.65
CA ASP A 466 -10.26 17.83 34.55
C ASP A 466 -11.03 19.00 33.90
N TRP A 467 -10.30 20.04 33.51
CA TRP A 467 -10.88 21.24 32.91
C TRP A 467 -10.16 21.57 31.60
N ARG A 468 -10.93 22.00 30.60
CA ARG A 468 -10.42 22.58 29.36
C ARG A 468 -10.97 23.98 29.20
N PHE A 469 -10.07 24.94 29.06
CA PHE A 469 -10.42 26.33 28.77
C PHE A 469 -9.90 26.70 27.38
N THR A 470 -10.79 27.28 26.57
CA THR A 470 -10.47 27.72 25.21
C THR A 470 -10.78 29.21 25.06
N TYR A 471 -9.79 29.97 24.63
CA TYR A 471 -9.87 31.41 24.39
C TYR A 471 -9.57 31.73 22.92
N ALA A 472 -10.31 32.67 22.33
CA ALA A 472 -10.03 33.22 21.00
C ALA A 472 -9.33 34.58 21.09
N ASP A 473 -8.33 34.83 20.22
CA ASP A 473 -7.74 36.16 20.03
C ASP A 473 -8.31 36.79 18.74
N PRO A 474 -9.22 37.77 18.83
CA PRO A 474 -9.85 38.39 17.67
C PRO A 474 -8.90 39.29 16.87
N ARG A 475 -7.72 39.63 17.41
CA ARG A 475 -6.72 40.47 16.70
C ARG A 475 -5.96 39.70 15.64
N VAL A 476 -6.02 38.37 15.69
CA VAL A 476 -5.29 37.48 14.78
C VAL A 476 -6.23 37.00 13.67
N THR A 477 -6.06 37.58 12.48
CA THR A 477 -6.84 37.22 11.29
C THR A 477 -6.33 35.90 10.70
N VAL A 478 -7.12 34.84 10.80
CA VAL A 478 -6.80 33.50 10.27
C VAL A 478 -7.62 33.11 9.03
N GLY A 479 -8.63 33.91 8.68
CA GLY A 479 -9.53 33.65 7.55
C GLY A 479 -10.97 34.01 7.88
N LYS A 480 -11.85 34.05 6.87
CA LYS A 480 -13.26 34.43 7.08
C LYS A 480 -13.98 33.41 7.98
N GLY A 481 -14.48 33.88 9.12
CA GLY A 481 -15.17 33.07 10.11
C GLY A 481 -14.27 32.15 10.95
N GLY A 482 -12.96 32.09 10.67
CA GLY A 482 -12.03 31.34 11.50
C GLY A 482 -11.58 32.14 12.71
N GLU A 483 -11.19 31.43 13.76
CA GLU A 483 -10.69 32.05 15.00
C GLU A 483 -9.34 31.46 15.39
N ALA A 484 -8.41 32.32 15.80
CA ALA A 484 -7.16 31.91 16.42
C ALA A 484 -7.44 31.55 17.89
N ARG A 485 -7.31 30.27 18.25
CA ARG A 485 -7.67 29.78 19.59
C ARG A 485 -6.46 29.28 20.36
N VAL A 486 -6.47 29.54 21.66
CA VAL A 486 -5.55 29.03 22.67
C VAL A 486 -6.34 28.08 23.56
N MET A 487 -5.81 26.89 23.79
CA MET A 487 -6.42 25.92 24.69
C MET A 487 -5.44 25.58 25.82
N ILE A 488 -5.99 25.46 27.04
CA ILE A 488 -5.32 24.97 28.23
C ILE A 488 -6.11 23.77 28.77
N ASP A 489 -5.42 22.65 28.93
CA ASP A 489 -5.92 21.42 29.57
C ASP A 489 -5.33 21.32 30.98
N LEU A 490 -6.21 21.16 31.97
CA LEU A 490 -5.89 20.99 33.37
C LEU A 490 -6.38 19.61 33.84
N ALA A 491 -5.56 18.92 34.63
CA ALA A 491 -5.95 17.71 35.34
C ALA A 491 -5.90 17.97 36.85
N GLY A 492 -7.05 18.26 37.45
CA GLY A 492 -7.10 18.85 38.77
C GLY A 492 -6.40 20.22 38.80
N ASP A 493 -5.31 20.33 39.55
CA ASP A 493 -4.48 21.52 39.71
C ASP A 493 -3.20 21.53 38.84
N GLU A 494 -2.99 20.49 38.03
CA GLU A 494 -1.84 20.40 37.12
C GLU A 494 -2.19 20.86 35.71
N VAL A 495 -1.34 21.69 35.10
CA VAL A 495 -1.42 22.02 33.67
C VAL A 495 -0.83 20.87 32.86
N VAL A 496 -1.69 20.06 32.26
CA VAL A 496 -1.31 18.86 31.50
C VAL A 496 -1.13 19.11 30.01
N GLY A 497 -1.68 20.20 29.48
CA GLY A 497 -1.51 20.55 28.08
C GLY A 497 -1.84 22.00 27.81
N TYR A 498 -1.15 22.59 26.82
CA TYR A 498 -1.47 23.92 26.33
C TYR A 498 -1.03 24.05 24.87
N GLY A 499 -1.78 24.80 24.07
CA GLY A 499 -1.43 24.97 22.66
C GLY A 499 -2.26 26.03 21.97
N ARG A 500 -1.79 26.42 20.79
CA ARG A 500 -2.49 27.28 19.84
C ARG A 500 -2.97 26.46 18.65
N TYR A 501 -4.16 26.76 18.16
CA TYR A 501 -4.73 26.15 16.97
C TYR A 501 -5.69 27.10 16.26
N VAL A 502 -6.11 26.73 15.06
CA VAL A 502 -7.10 27.50 14.28
C VAL A 502 -8.43 26.78 14.30
N PHE A 503 -9.46 27.47 14.78
CA PHE A 503 -10.83 27.01 14.62
C PHE A 503 -11.30 27.30 13.19
N ILE A 504 -11.88 26.26 12.57
CA ILE A 504 -12.39 26.30 11.20
C ILE A 504 -13.92 26.22 11.28
N PRO A 505 -14.67 27.11 10.60
CA PRO A 505 -16.11 27.00 10.50
C PRO A 505 -16.57 25.67 9.89
N ASP A 506 -17.66 25.13 10.42
CA ASP A 506 -18.31 23.93 9.88
C ASP A 506 -18.66 24.07 8.40
N THR A 507 -19.03 25.28 7.95
CA THR A 507 -19.34 25.56 6.54
C THR A 507 -18.14 25.32 5.63
N TRP A 508 -16.95 25.75 6.06
CA TRP A 508 -15.70 25.48 5.33
C TRP A 508 -15.35 23.99 5.39
N TYR A 509 -15.50 23.33 6.55
CA TYR A 509 -15.23 21.90 6.68
C TYR A 509 -16.13 21.06 5.76
N ARG A 510 -17.41 21.42 5.64
CA ARG A 510 -18.35 20.81 4.70
C ARG A 510 -17.93 21.03 3.25
N ALA A 511 -17.53 22.26 2.89
CA ALA A 511 -17.05 22.57 1.54
C ALA A 511 -15.76 21.83 1.19
N GLU A 512 -14.82 21.71 2.13
CA GLU A 512 -13.58 20.96 1.94
C GLU A 512 -13.85 19.46 1.82
N ARG A 513 -14.78 18.92 2.62
CA ARG A 513 -15.20 17.53 2.50
C ARG A 513 -15.84 17.23 1.14
N ASP A 514 -16.62 18.16 0.58
CA ASP A 514 -17.18 18.03 -0.77
C ASP A 514 -16.09 18.08 -1.86
N ARG A 515 -15.11 19.00 -1.73
CA ARG A 515 -13.94 19.09 -2.63
C ARG A 515 -13.10 17.80 -2.58
N ALA A 516 -12.72 17.36 -1.38
CA ALA A 516 -12.02 16.10 -1.16
C ALA A 516 -12.83 14.91 -1.66
N GLY A 517 -14.17 15.00 -1.56
CA GLY A 517 -15.10 14.04 -2.11
C GLY A 517 -14.97 13.90 -3.63
N ARG A 518 -14.98 15.02 -4.36
CA ARG A 518 -14.79 15.07 -5.83
C ARG A 518 -13.43 14.53 -6.25
N LEU A 519 -12.39 14.99 -5.58
CA LEU A 519 -11.03 14.50 -5.83
C LEU A 519 -10.91 12.99 -5.58
N SER A 520 -11.53 12.49 -4.51
CA SER A 520 -11.54 11.07 -4.18
C SER A 520 -12.24 10.22 -5.26
N VAL A 521 -13.36 10.69 -5.84
CA VAL A 521 -14.00 10.00 -6.99
C VAL A 521 -13.01 9.85 -8.16
N LEU A 522 -12.30 10.93 -8.51
CA LEU A 522 -11.31 10.88 -9.59
C LEU A 522 -10.12 9.97 -9.23
N ARG A 523 -9.62 10.03 -7.98
CA ARG A 523 -8.57 9.13 -7.48
C ARG A 523 -8.99 7.66 -7.60
N ILE A 524 -10.24 7.33 -7.29
CA ILE A 524 -10.77 5.96 -7.43
C ILE A 524 -10.79 5.51 -8.90
N VAL A 525 -11.27 6.36 -9.81
CA VAL A 525 -11.31 6.02 -11.26
C VAL A 525 -9.91 5.79 -11.81
N VAL A 526 -8.96 6.67 -11.46
CA VAL A 526 -7.56 6.55 -11.87
C VAL A 526 -6.89 5.33 -11.23
N ALA A 527 -7.12 5.09 -9.93
CA ALA A 527 -6.62 3.92 -9.22
C ALA A 527 -7.15 2.61 -9.81
N LEU A 528 -8.43 2.57 -10.23
CA LEU A 528 -9.00 1.42 -10.93
C LEU A 528 -8.27 1.16 -12.25
N GLY A 529 -8.08 2.19 -13.07
CA GLY A 529 -7.31 2.05 -14.30
C GLY A 529 -5.88 1.54 -14.04
N PHE A 530 -5.21 2.09 -13.02
CA PHE A 530 -3.87 1.65 -12.66
C PHE A 530 -3.83 0.22 -12.11
N ALA A 531 -4.81 -0.19 -11.31
CA ALA A 531 -4.91 -1.56 -10.80
C ALA A 531 -5.03 -2.57 -11.96
N ILE A 532 -5.85 -2.26 -12.97
CA ILE A 532 -5.95 -3.07 -14.20
C ILE A 532 -4.58 -3.16 -14.90
N LEU A 533 -3.87 -2.04 -15.03
CA LEU A 533 -2.53 -1.98 -15.63
C LEU A 533 -1.49 -2.79 -14.83
N ALA A 534 -1.48 -2.66 -13.51
CA ALA A 534 -0.56 -3.36 -12.63
C ALA A 534 -0.79 -4.88 -12.68
N ILE A 535 -2.05 -5.32 -12.66
CA ILE A 535 -2.40 -6.74 -12.81
C ILE A 535 -2.03 -7.24 -14.21
N ALA A 536 -2.29 -6.46 -15.26
CA ALA A 536 -1.88 -6.82 -16.62
C ALA A 536 -0.35 -6.96 -16.74
N ALA A 537 0.42 -6.08 -16.11
CA ALA A 537 1.88 -6.16 -16.05
C ALA A 537 2.35 -7.41 -15.28
N LEU A 538 1.72 -7.74 -14.16
CA LEU A 538 2.01 -8.96 -13.39
C LEU A 538 1.71 -10.24 -14.19
N ILE A 539 0.55 -10.29 -14.87
CA ILE A 539 0.19 -11.40 -15.77
C ILE A 539 1.23 -11.50 -16.89
N SER A 540 1.60 -10.38 -17.51
CA SER A 540 2.59 -10.35 -18.59
C SER A 540 3.95 -10.86 -18.12
N ALA A 541 4.41 -10.44 -16.94
CA ALA A 541 5.65 -10.90 -16.33
C ALA A 541 5.61 -12.41 -16.04
N THR A 542 4.50 -12.91 -15.49
CA THR A 542 4.30 -14.34 -15.21
C THR A 542 4.28 -15.18 -16.48
N VAL A 543 3.61 -14.71 -17.54
CA VAL A 543 3.60 -15.38 -18.85
C VAL A 543 4.99 -15.36 -19.49
N ALA A 544 5.73 -14.25 -19.38
CA ALA A 544 7.11 -14.17 -19.87
C ALA A 544 8.03 -15.16 -19.13
N TRP A 545 7.88 -15.26 -17.81
CA TRP A 545 8.62 -16.22 -17.00
C TRP A 545 8.32 -17.67 -17.37
N THR A 546 7.04 -18.05 -17.51
CA THR A 546 6.65 -19.41 -17.90
C THR A 546 7.09 -19.79 -19.31
N ARG A 547 7.37 -18.81 -20.17
CA ARG A 547 7.92 -19.00 -21.53
C ARG A 547 9.44 -18.82 -21.63
N ALA A 548 10.15 -18.85 -20.50
CA ALA A 548 11.60 -18.69 -20.43
C ALA A 548 12.16 -17.35 -20.96
N HIS A 549 11.33 -16.31 -21.10
CA HIS A 549 11.75 -14.94 -21.42
C HIS A 549 12.13 -14.17 -20.15
N PHE A 550 13.12 -14.68 -19.42
CA PHE A 550 13.41 -14.27 -18.05
C PHE A 550 14.90 -14.40 -17.70
N ASP A 551 15.48 -13.38 -17.06
CA ASP A 551 16.83 -13.43 -16.51
C ASP A 551 16.82 -13.84 -15.03
N ARG A 552 17.26 -15.07 -14.76
CA ARG A 552 17.33 -15.63 -13.39
C ARG A 552 18.35 -14.92 -12.50
N ARG A 553 19.48 -14.46 -13.05
CA ARG A 553 20.53 -13.79 -12.26
C ARG A 553 20.03 -12.42 -11.80
N ALA A 554 19.37 -11.68 -12.69
CA ALA A 554 18.76 -10.38 -12.37
C ALA A 554 17.67 -10.51 -11.30
N PHE A 555 16.86 -11.57 -11.36
CA PHE A 555 15.85 -11.85 -10.33
C PHE A 555 16.46 -12.00 -8.93
N TRP A 556 17.45 -12.90 -8.79
CA TRP A 556 18.05 -13.17 -7.49
C TRP A 556 18.91 -12.00 -6.99
N SER A 557 19.64 -11.31 -7.88
CA SER A 557 20.45 -10.16 -7.47
C SER A 557 19.58 -9.00 -6.99
N ALA A 558 18.56 -8.61 -7.76
CA ALA A 558 17.64 -7.54 -7.37
C ALA A 558 16.81 -7.93 -6.15
N GLY A 559 16.27 -9.15 -6.12
CA GLY A 559 15.47 -9.63 -4.99
C GLY A 559 16.26 -9.70 -3.69
N THR A 560 17.50 -10.22 -3.71
CA THR A 560 18.35 -10.28 -2.51
C THR A 560 18.74 -8.88 -2.04
N LEU A 561 19.08 -7.97 -2.95
CA LEU A 561 19.42 -6.60 -2.60
C LEU A 561 18.22 -5.85 -2.01
N LEU A 562 17.03 -6.01 -2.59
CA LEU A 562 15.78 -5.44 -2.06
C LEU A 562 15.44 -5.99 -0.68
N LEU A 563 15.51 -7.31 -0.49
CA LEU A 563 15.23 -7.95 0.79
C LEU A 563 16.22 -7.49 1.87
N GLY A 564 17.52 -7.52 1.56
CA GLY A 564 18.57 -7.06 2.48
C GLY A 564 18.38 -5.59 2.85
N ALA A 565 18.12 -4.72 1.87
CA ALA A 565 17.88 -3.30 2.12
C ALA A 565 16.62 -3.07 2.97
N ALA A 566 15.55 -3.80 2.72
CA ALA A 566 14.31 -3.69 3.48
C ALA A 566 14.48 -4.16 4.94
N ILE A 567 15.19 -5.26 5.20
CA ILE A 567 15.47 -5.76 6.56
C ILE A 567 16.31 -4.74 7.34
N VAL A 568 17.38 -4.22 6.75
CA VAL A 568 18.22 -3.22 7.41
C VAL A 568 17.43 -1.93 7.64
N ASN A 569 16.60 -1.51 6.67
CA ASN A 569 15.78 -0.31 6.81
C ASN A 569 14.69 -0.48 7.87
N ALA A 570 14.12 -1.66 8.05
CA ALA A 570 13.15 -1.95 9.11
C ALA A 570 13.73 -1.65 10.50
N VAL A 571 14.97 -2.08 10.75
CA VAL A 571 15.70 -1.74 11.99
C VAL A 571 15.98 -0.23 12.05
N ASN A 572 16.39 0.37 10.94
CA ASN A 572 16.69 1.80 10.86
C ASN A 572 15.46 2.69 11.10
N GLN A 573 14.25 2.17 10.89
CA GLN A 573 12.97 2.85 11.09
C GLN A 573 12.42 2.69 12.52
N TRP A 574 13.17 2.05 13.43
CA TRP A 574 12.76 1.83 14.82
C TRP A 574 12.23 3.07 15.55
N PRO A 575 12.85 4.27 15.46
CA PRO A 575 12.32 5.45 16.16
C PRO A 575 10.87 5.79 15.79
N GLN A 576 10.50 5.63 14.51
CA GLN A 576 9.14 5.89 14.04
C GLN A 576 8.16 4.83 14.53
N LEU A 577 8.57 3.55 14.53
CA LEU A 577 7.75 2.46 15.06
C LEU A 577 7.52 2.61 16.56
N ALA A 578 8.58 2.95 17.30
CA ALA A 578 8.55 3.12 18.75
C ALA A 578 7.60 4.25 19.19
N MET A 579 7.52 5.34 18.42
CA MET A 579 6.57 6.43 18.66
C MET A 579 5.10 5.99 18.60
N ARG A 580 4.80 4.89 17.88
CA ARG A 580 3.44 4.37 17.67
C ARG A 580 3.06 3.24 18.65
N LEU A 581 4.00 2.75 19.46
CA LEU A 581 3.72 1.68 20.42
C LEU A 581 2.67 2.13 21.44
N GLN A 582 1.69 1.29 21.71
CA GLN A 582 0.67 1.50 22.74
C GLN A 582 1.18 0.98 24.08
N THR A 583 1.06 1.78 25.13
CA THR A 583 1.51 1.39 26.48
C THR A 583 0.59 0.38 27.16
N ALA A 584 -0.65 0.25 26.68
CA ALA A 584 -1.62 -0.72 27.16
C ALA A 584 -1.32 -2.16 26.73
N GLU A 585 -0.61 -2.35 25.62
CA GLU A 585 -0.34 -3.66 25.03
C GLU A 585 1.10 -4.15 25.31
N PRO A 586 1.35 -5.48 25.36
CA PRO A 586 2.70 -6.01 25.48
C PRO A 586 3.60 -5.59 24.30
N VAL A 587 4.77 -5.03 24.60
CA VAL A 587 5.73 -4.56 23.58
C VAL A 587 6.18 -5.69 22.67
N VAL A 588 6.45 -6.87 23.22
CA VAL A 588 6.90 -8.04 22.44
C VAL A 588 5.90 -8.38 21.35
N THR A 589 4.60 -8.38 21.66
CA THR A 589 3.53 -8.67 20.69
C THR A 589 3.47 -7.61 19.60
N GLN A 590 3.46 -6.33 19.98
CA GLN A 590 3.42 -5.22 19.01
C GLN A 590 4.63 -5.22 18.07
N VAL A 591 5.82 -5.42 18.62
CA VAL A 591 7.08 -5.48 17.85
C VAL A 591 7.12 -6.72 16.97
N ALA A 592 6.68 -7.88 17.46
CA ALA A 592 6.63 -9.10 16.67
C ALA A 592 5.65 -8.98 15.49
N LEU A 593 4.47 -8.40 15.71
CA LEU A 593 3.49 -8.13 14.65
C LEU A 593 4.02 -7.14 13.63
N ALA A 594 4.61 -6.03 14.09
CA ALA A 594 5.21 -5.03 13.21
C ALA A 594 6.38 -5.61 12.39
N ALA A 595 7.31 -6.32 13.03
CA ALA A 595 8.44 -6.96 12.37
C ALA A 595 7.98 -8.06 11.40
N GLY A 596 6.99 -8.87 11.78
CA GLY A 596 6.40 -9.89 10.92
C GLY A 596 5.72 -9.30 9.69
N GLY A 597 4.93 -8.24 9.87
CA GLY A 597 4.29 -7.51 8.76
C GLY A 597 5.30 -6.84 7.83
N GLN A 598 6.34 -6.20 8.39
CA GLN A 598 7.43 -5.60 7.60
C GLN A 598 8.25 -6.66 6.84
N LEU A 599 8.58 -7.78 7.47
CA LEU A 599 9.30 -8.89 6.83
C LEU A 599 8.46 -9.49 5.70
N PHE A 600 7.18 -9.73 5.93
CA PHE A 600 6.26 -10.22 4.90
C PHE A 600 6.20 -9.27 3.71
N GLY A 601 6.00 -7.97 3.97
CA GLY A 601 6.03 -6.93 2.96
C GLY A 601 7.36 -6.89 2.20
N ALA A 602 8.49 -6.97 2.91
CA ALA A 602 9.83 -6.98 2.34
C ALA A 602 10.06 -8.18 1.41
N VAL A 603 9.65 -9.38 1.82
CA VAL A 603 9.73 -10.59 0.99
C VAL A 603 8.86 -10.45 -0.26
N LEU A 604 7.62 -9.97 -0.12
CA LEU A 604 6.73 -9.77 -1.26
C LEU A 604 7.30 -8.74 -2.26
N THR A 605 7.76 -7.59 -1.77
CA THR A 605 8.40 -6.55 -2.59
C THR A 605 9.67 -7.06 -3.26
N ALA A 606 10.49 -7.86 -2.56
CA ALA A 606 11.69 -8.47 -3.13
C ALA A 606 11.37 -9.48 -4.24
N LEU A 607 10.35 -10.32 -4.06
CA LEU A 607 9.91 -11.29 -5.06
C LEU A 607 9.31 -10.62 -6.30
N LEU A 608 8.42 -9.63 -6.10
CA LEU A 608 7.83 -8.87 -7.21
C LEU A 608 8.86 -8.00 -7.92
N GLY A 609 9.71 -7.31 -7.16
CA GLY A 609 10.80 -6.49 -7.68
C GLY A 609 11.83 -7.33 -8.44
N GLY A 610 12.20 -8.50 -7.90
CA GLY A 610 13.01 -9.50 -8.60
C GLY A 610 12.35 -9.99 -9.88
N MET A 611 11.04 -10.27 -9.85
CA MET A 611 10.28 -10.71 -11.04
C MET A 611 10.35 -9.67 -12.16
N PHE A 612 10.06 -8.41 -11.82
CA PHE A 612 10.13 -7.30 -12.77
C PHE A 612 11.55 -7.03 -13.25
N ALA A 613 12.56 -7.14 -12.38
CA ALA A 613 13.97 -7.03 -12.78
C ALA A 613 14.38 -8.16 -13.75
N GLY A 614 13.96 -9.41 -13.48
CA GLY A 614 14.26 -10.57 -14.32
C GLY A 614 13.62 -10.50 -15.71
N VAL A 615 12.33 -10.18 -15.79
CA VAL A 615 11.63 -9.99 -17.08
C VAL A 615 12.12 -8.72 -17.78
N GLY A 616 12.33 -7.64 -17.02
CA GLY A 616 12.80 -6.36 -17.55
C GLY A 616 14.20 -6.43 -18.14
N ALA A 617 15.15 -7.09 -17.47
CA ALA A 617 16.49 -7.30 -17.98
C ALA A 617 16.49 -8.14 -19.28
N PHE A 618 15.63 -9.16 -19.36
CA PHE A 618 15.42 -9.89 -20.62
C PHE A 618 14.87 -8.97 -21.71
N ALA A 619 13.82 -8.20 -21.40
CA ALA A 619 13.17 -7.27 -22.32
C ALA A 619 14.14 -6.23 -22.89
N ALA A 620 15.02 -5.69 -22.04
CA ALA A 620 16.02 -4.70 -22.42
C ALA A 620 17.07 -5.25 -23.40
N ARG A 621 17.27 -6.57 -23.46
CA ARG A 621 18.22 -7.24 -24.37
C ARG A 621 17.54 -7.89 -25.58
N GLU A 622 16.21 -7.87 -25.64
CA GLU A 622 15.44 -8.44 -26.75
C GLU A 622 15.62 -7.61 -28.03
N HIS A 623 15.71 -6.28 -27.90
CA HIS A 623 15.87 -5.37 -29.02
C HIS A 623 16.89 -4.27 -28.70
N VAL A 624 17.97 -4.26 -29.48
CA VAL A 624 19.13 -3.41 -29.25
C VAL A 624 19.36 -2.55 -30.50
N THR A 625 19.47 -1.23 -30.34
CA THR A 625 19.89 -0.37 -31.45
C THR A 625 21.41 -0.50 -31.63
N PRO A 626 21.91 -0.91 -32.82
CA PRO A 626 23.33 -1.03 -33.09
C PRO A 626 24.06 0.30 -32.88
N GLY A 627 25.29 0.26 -32.34
CA GLY A 627 26.16 1.43 -32.20
C GLY A 627 25.88 2.34 -30.98
N LEU A 628 24.88 2.05 -30.14
CA LEU A 628 24.70 2.77 -28.87
C LEU A 628 25.59 2.20 -27.77
N ASP A 629 26.57 3.00 -27.35
CA ASP A 629 27.42 2.73 -26.19
C ASP A 629 26.75 3.16 -24.86
N ALA A 630 27.41 2.86 -23.74
CA ALA A 630 26.89 3.21 -22.42
C ALA A 630 26.69 4.73 -22.26
N ARG A 631 27.60 5.55 -22.81
CA ARG A 631 27.53 7.00 -22.73
C ARG A 631 26.29 7.54 -23.47
N ALA A 632 26.02 7.05 -24.67
CA ALA A 632 24.86 7.43 -25.46
C ALA A 632 23.55 7.04 -24.76
N LEU A 633 23.48 5.86 -24.12
CA LEU A 633 22.33 5.45 -23.33
C LEU A 633 22.07 6.38 -22.14
N TRP A 634 23.14 6.77 -21.42
CA TRP A 634 23.05 7.72 -20.32
C TRP A 634 22.59 9.10 -20.76
N LEU A 635 23.16 9.64 -21.85
CA LEU A 635 22.76 10.94 -22.40
C LEU A 635 21.30 10.92 -22.85
N ARG A 636 20.86 9.86 -23.56
CA ARG A 636 19.45 9.73 -23.98
C ARG A 636 18.52 9.59 -22.78
N GLY A 637 18.88 8.78 -21.78
CA GLY A 637 18.03 8.58 -20.60
C GLY A 637 17.92 9.83 -19.75
N ALA A 638 19.04 10.52 -19.52
CA ALA A 638 19.05 11.81 -18.85
C ALA A 638 18.20 12.86 -19.60
N ALA A 639 18.32 12.89 -20.92
CA ALA A 639 17.57 13.84 -21.74
C ALA A 639 16.05 13.59 -21.70
N VAL A 640 15.63 12.32 -21.78
CA VAL A 640 14.21 11.94 -21.61
C VAL A 640 13.74 12.28 -20.20
N ALA A 641 14.53 11.97 -19.17
CA ALA A 641 14.17 12.27 -17.78
C ALA A 641 13.99 13.77 -17.54
N LEU A 642 14.94 14.60 -17.97
CA LEU A 642 14.86 16.06 -17.82
C LEU A 642 13.68 16.66 -18.58
N ALA A 643 13.35 16.13 -19.76
CA ALA A 643 12.15 16.56 -20.49
C ALA A 643 10.87 16.24 -19.71
N ILE A 644 10.76 15.05 -19.11
CA ILE A 644 9.60 14.67 -18.27
C ILE A 644 9.55 15.55 -17.00
N VAL A 645 10.67 15.68 -16.28
CA VAL A 645 10.76 16.50 -15.06
C VAL A 645 10.38 17.96 -15.35
N GLY A 646 10.90 18.54 -16.44
CA GLY A 646 10.58 19.92 -16.81
C GLY A 646 9.09 20.12 -17.10
N VAL A 647 8.45 19.15 -17.74
CA VAL A 647 7.00 19.17 -17.99
C VAL A 647 6.23 19.02 -16.67
N ASP A 648 6.58 18.06 -15.81
CA ASP A 648 5.92 17.84 -14.52
C ASP A 648 5.93 19.11 -13.66
N VAL A 649 7.09 19.77 -13.58
CA VAL A 649 7.25 21.01 -12.80
C VAL A 649 6.56 22.20 -13.48
N ALA A 650 6.60 22.31 -14.80
CA ALA A 650 5.89 23.37 -15.51
C ALA A 650 4.37 23.27 -15.34
N ILE A 651 3.82 22.04 -15.30
CA ILE A 651 2.41 21.80 -14.99
C ILE A 651 2.10 22.29 -13.57
N GLY A 652 2.92 21.92 -12.58
CA GLY A 652 2.74 22.38 -11.20
C GLY A 652 2.76 23.91 -11.06
N ALA A 653 3.62 24.59 -11.81
CA ALA A 653 3.74 26.06 -11.75
C ALA A 653 2.54 26.83 -12.35
N ILE A 654 1.75 26.21 -13.24
CA ILE A 654 0.53 26.83 -13.80
C ILE A 654 -0.75 26.43 -13.05
N THR A 655 -0.66 25.47 -12.12
CA THR A 655 -1.79 25.07 -11.28
C THR A 655 -1.86 25.93 -10.00
N PRO A 656 -3.06 26.37 -9.56
CA PRO A 656 -3.18 27.12 -8.31
C PRO A 656 -2.75 26.29 -7.09
N ASP A 657 -1.87 26.85 -6.26
CA ASP A 657 -1.47 26.21 -4.99
C ASP A 657 -2.61 26.26 -3.98
N LEU A 658 -3.31 25.13 -3.83
CA LEU A 658 -4.37 24.99 -2.84
C LEU A 658 -3.86 24.54 -1.46
N ALA A 659 -2.57 24.31 -1.28
CA ALA A 659 -1.98 23.96 -0.01
C ALA A 659 -0.53 24.45 0.06
N PRO A 660 0.00 24.75 1.25
CA PRO A 660 1.41 25.10 1.41
C PRO A 660 2.31 23.91 1.08
N LEU A 661 3.48 24.18 0.48
CA LEU A 661 4.46 23.15 0.14
C LEU A 661 5.30 22.75 1.37
N TRP A 662 5.15 21.51 1.83
CA TRP A 662 5.89 20.96 2.98
C TRP A 662 6.80 19.80 2.56
N PRO A 663 8.10 19.84 2.90
CA PRO A 663 9.01 18.74 2.61
C PRO A 663 8.77 17.54 3.56
N LYS A 664 9.12 16.34 3.09
CA LYS A 664 9.05 15.09 3.88
C LYS A 664 10.36 14.83 4.63
N TYR A 665 10.29 14.35 5.86
CA TYR A 665 11.46 14.09 6.72
C TYR A 665 11.72 12.60 7.00
N ASP A 666 11.29 11.71 6.10
CA ASP A 666 11.36 10.24 6.28
C ASP A 666 12.78 9.73 6.60
N ALA A 667 13.79 10.28 5.92
CA ALA A 667 15.18 9.87 6.11
C ALA A 667 15.77 10.43 7.40
N GLU A 668 15.49 11.69 7.71
CA GLU A 668 15.91 12.38 8.94
C GLU A 668 15.30 11.72 10.19
N ASN A 669 14.10 11.15 10.05
CA ASN A 669 13.43 10.37 11.08
C ASN A 669 14.01 8.98 11.31
N ALA A 670 14.84 8.45 10.40
CA ALA A 670 15.49 7.16 10.60
C ALA A 670 16.58 7.26 11.66
N TRP A 671 16.92 6.14 12.30
CA TRP A 671 17.96 6.08 13.33
C TRP A 671 19.30 6.59 12.77
N LEU A 672 19.70 6.10 11.61
CA LEU A 672 20.83 6.56 10.80
C LEU A 672 20.32 7.17 9.47
N PRO A 673 20.21 8.51 9.37
CA PRO A 673 19.62 9.16 8.18
C PRO A 673 20.35 8.91 6.86
N TRP A 674 21.68 8.87 6.88
CA TRP A 674 22.48 8.60 5.68
C TRP A 674 22.24 7.19 5.15
N LEU A 675 22.09 6.22 6.06
CA LEU A 675 21.81 4.82 5.71
C LEU A 675 20.42 4.69 5.07
N ALA A 676 19.42 5.41 5.57
CA ALA A 676 18.08 5.42 4.97
C ALA A 676 18.11 5.89 3.50
N ARG A 677 18.94 6.89 3.17
CA ARG A 677 19.12 7.36 1.78
C ARG A 677 19.81 6.33 0.89
N LEU A 678 20.84 5.64 1.41
CA LEU A 678 21.53 4.56 0.69
C LEU A 678 20.60 3.37 0.41
N LEU A 679 19.87 2.90 1.43
CA LEU A 679 18.93 1.78 1.30
C LEU A 679 17.75 2.14 0.41
N GLY A 680 17.24 3.38 0.52
CA GLY A 680 16.15 3.89 -0.31
C GLY A 680 16.46 3.88 -1.80
N ALA A 681 17.72 4.06 -2.20
CA ALA A 681 18.14 4.00 -3.61
C ALA A 681 17.90 2.64 -4.26
N VAL A 682 17.89 1.54 -3.49
CA VAL A 682 17.62 0.19 -4.01
C VAL A 682 16.18 0.06 -4.53
N ASN A 683 15.24 0.85 -4.00
CA ASN A 683 13.83 0.86 -4.44
C ASN A 683 13.65 1.35 -5.88
N VAL A 684 14.71 1.85 -6.54
CA VAL A 684 14.72 2.18 -7.96
C VAL A 684 14.71 0.94 -8.85
N LEU A 685 15.25 -0.20 -8.39
CA LEU A 685 15.26 -1.46 -9.17
C LEU A 685 13.87 -1.97 -9.58
N PRO A 686 12.87 -2.10 -8.68
CA PRO A 686 11.53 -2.52 -9.07
C PRO A 686 10.87 -1.53 -10.03
N VAL A 687 11.14 -0.22 -9.89
CA VAL A 687 10.63 0.82 -10.80
C VAL A 687 11.22 0.66 -12.20
N ILE A 688 12.54 0.44 -12.30
CA ILE A 688 13.22 0.13 -13.57
C ILE A 688 12.63 -1.14 -14.20
N GLY A 689 12.52 -2.22 -13.43
CA GLY A 689 11.98 -3.49 -13.90
C GLY A 689 10.54 -3.36 -14.40
N LEU A 690 9.69 -2.68 -13.63
CA LEU A 690 8.29 -2.44 -13.99
C LEU A 690 8.18 -1.59 -15.25
N ALA A 691 8.96 -0.51 -15.36
CA ALA A 691 8.98 0.32 -16.56
C ALA A 691 9.41 -0.49 -17.80
N LEU A 692 10.45 -1.33 -17.69
CA LEU A 692 10.88 -2.22 -18.78
C LEU A 692 9.78 -3.21 -19.19
N VAL A 693 9.10 -3.83 -18.22
CA VAL A 693 7.98 -4.75 -18.47
C VAL A 693 6.82 -4.03 -19.15
N ALA A 694 6.43 -2.86 -18.63
CA ALA A 694 5.34 -2.05 -19.16
C ALA A 694 5.63 -1.59 -20.60
N LEU A 695 6.84 -1.09 -20.87
CA LEU A 695 7.24 -0.65 -22.21
C LEU A 695 7.33 -1.82 -23.20
N ARG A 696 7.82 -3.00 -22.79
CA ARG A 696 7.78 -4.22 -23.61
C ARG A 696 6.34 -4.62 -23.95
N TRP A 697 5.45 -4.53 -22.97
CA TRP A 697 4.04 -4.84 -23.16
C TRP A 697 3.34 -3.84 -24.08
N LEU A 698 3.62 -2.54 -23.95
CA LEU A 698 3.15 -1.49 -24.85
C LEU A 698 3.65 -1.69 -26.28
N ASP A 699 4.93 -2.04 -26.47
CA ASP A 699 5.48 -2.34 -27.80
C ASP A 699 4.76 -3.52 -28.47
N ARG A 700 4.43 -4.56 -27.68
CA ARG A 700 3.67 -5.72 -28.15
C ARG A 700 2.22 -5.39 -28.51
N ILE A 701 1.50 -4.67 -27.64
CA ILE A 701 0.11 -4.29 -27.90
C ILE A 701 0.01 -3.38 -29.13
N THR A 702 1.00 -2.53 -29.33
CA THR A 702 1.05 -1.63 -30.49
C THR A 702 1.63 -2.28 -31.74
N ALA A 703 2.09 -3.54 -31.67
CA ALA A 703 2.78 -4.24 -32.74
C ALA A 703 3.91 -3.37 -33.34
N GLY A 704 4.80 -2.85 -32.48
CA GLY A 704 5.88 -1.96 -32.93
C GLY A 704 5.38 -0.62 -33.46
N TRP A 705 4.38 -0.03 -32.80
CA TRP A 705 3.73 1.23 -33.17
C TRP A 705 2.92 1.20 -34.49
N THR A 706 2.46 0.05 -34.96
CA THR A 706 1.64 -0.08 -36.18
C THR A 706 0.13 -0.13 -35.90
N ARG A 707 -0.28 -0.62 -34.72
CA ARG A 707 -1.69 -0.75 -34.30
C ARG A 707 -1.91 -0.16 -32.91
N ARG A 708 -3.18 0.07 -32.54
CA ARG A 708 -3.62 0.42 -31.17
C ARG A 708 -2.85 1.59 -30.51
N ARG A 709 -2.39 2.57 -31.30
CA ARG A 709 -1.63 3.74 -30.82
C ARG A 709 -2.40 4.57 -29.79
N ILE A 710 -3.70 4.76 -30.03
CA ILE A 710 -4.60 5.49 -29.11
C ILE A 710 -4.67 4.79 -27.77
N LEU A 711 -4.78 3.45 -27.76
CA LEU A 711 -4.78 2.68 -26.51
C LEU A 711 -3.47 2.91 -25.73
N ALA A 712 -2.31 2.83 -26.39
CA ALA A 712 -1.04 3.11 -25.72
C ALA A 712 -0.96 4.54 -25.15
N ALA A 713 -1.47 5.53 -25.87
CA ALA A 713 -1.55 6.90 -25.37
C ALA A 713 -2.44 7.00 -24.12
N VAL A 714 -3.63 6.40 -24.13
CA VAL A 714 -4.54 6.38 -22.98
C VAL A 714 -3.90 5.70 -21.76
N LEU A 715 -3.16 4.60 -21.96
CA LEU A 715 -2.49 3.91 -20.86
C LEU A 715 -1.34 4.75 -20.25
N LEU A 716 -0.60 5.48 -21.08
CA LEU A 716 0.44 6.40 -20.61
C LEU A 716 -0.15 7.63 -19.90
N MET A 717 -1.26 8.17 -20.40
CA MET A 717 -2.02 9.24 -19.73
C MET A 717 -2.52 8.80 -18.36
N LEU A 718 -3.09 7.60 -18.28
CA LEU A 718 -3.58 7.02 -17.03
C LEU A 718 -2.44 6.78 -16.03
N THR A 719 -1.26 6.40 -16.50
CA THR A 719 -0.06 6.23 -15.65
C THR A 719 0.34 7.57 -15.00
N HIS A 720 0.42 8.65 -15.80
CA HIS A 720 0.71 10.00 -15.29
C HIS A 720 -0.36 10.54 -14.35
N ALA A 721 -1.63 10.38 -14.71
CA ALA A 721 -2.75 10.75 -13.84
C ALA A 721 -2.66 10.03 -12.48
N THR A 722 -2.24 8.76 -12.46
CA THR A 722 -2.08 8.00 -11.21
C THR A 722 -0.96 8.54 -10.34
N ILE A 723 0.18 8.88 -10.94
CA ILE A 723 1.31 9.47 -10.21
C ILE A 723 0.88 10.79 -9.57
N ALA A 724 0.23 11.67 -10.33
CA ALA A 724 -0.28 12.94 -9.82
C ALA A 724 -1.38 12.78 -8.75
N ALA A 725 -2.25 11.77 -8.89
CA ALA A 725 -3.36 11.52 -7.98
C ALA A 725 -2.94 11.29 -6.52
N VAL A 726 -1.71 10.81 -6.28
CA VAL A 726 -1.19 10.53 -4.94
C VAL A 726 -1.04 11.81 -4.11
N SER A 727 -0.58 12.91 -4.72
CA SER A 727 -0.27 14.16 -4.02
C SER A 727 -1.13 15.36 -4.44
N ALA A 728 -1.98 15.22 -5.46
CA ALA A 728 -2.84 16.30 -5.95
C ALA A 728 -3.78 16.82 -4.86
N ASP A 729 -3.93 18.15 -4.75
CA ASP A 729 -4.92 18.80 -3.88
C ASP A 729 -6.18 19.20 -4.64
N GLN A 730 -6.16 19.10 -5.97
CA GLN A 730 -7.29 19.34 -6.86
C GLN A 730 -7.32 18.38 -8.03
N TRP A 731 -8.49 18.26 -8.66
CA TRP A 731 -8.70 17.37 -9.80
C TRP A 731 -7.93 17.85 -11.05
N PHE A 732 -7.67 19.15 -11.17
CA PHE A 732 -6.96 19.72 -12.31
C PHE A 732 -5.53 19.20 -12.41
N ASP A 733 -4.81 19.04 -11.28
CA ASP A 733 -3.43 18.50 -11.27
C ASP A 733 -3.39 17.09 -11.89
N ILE A 734 -4.39 16.25 -11.56
CA ILE A 734 -4.51 14.89 -12.08
C ILE A 734 -4.77 14.90 -13.58
N VAL A 735 -5.70 15.75 -14.03
CA VAL A 735 -6.07 15.83 -15.45
C VAL A 735 -4.95 16.45 -16.28
N ALA A 736 -4.33 17.53 -15.81
CA ALA A 736 -3.24 18.21 -16.49
C ALA A 736 -2.00 17.30 -16.61
N SER A 737 -1.58 16.65 -15.52
CA SER A 737 -0.50 15.65 -15.55
C SER A 737 -0.86 14.47 -16.46
N GLY A 738 -2.07 13.95 -16.34
CA GLY A 738 -2.54 12.85 -17.20
C GLY A 738 -2.51 13.20 -18.69
N VAL A 739 -3.03 14.36 -19.07
CA VAL A 739 -3.10 14.77 -20.49
C VAL A 739 -1.75 15.21 -21.03
N VAL A 740 -1.09 16.17 -20.37
CA VAL A 740 0.16 16.76 -20.85
C VAL A 740 1.33 15.80 -20.65
N GLY A 741 1.51 15.27 -19.44
CA GLY A 741 2.55 14.28 -19.13
C GLY A 741 2.35 12.97 -19.92
N GLY A 742 1.10 12.54 -20.10
CA GLY A 742 0.74 11.42 -20.96
C GLY A 742 1.06 11.64 -22.44
N ALA A 743 0.75 12.81 -23.00
CA ALA A 743 1.07 13.15 -24.38
C ALA A 743 2.59 13.19 -24.62
N VAL A 744 3.34 13.81 -23.71
CA VAL A 744 4.81 13.85 -23.74
C VAL A 744 5.39 12.45 -23.64
N SER A 745 4.91 11.62 -22.72
CA SER A 745 5.36 10.23 -22.59
C SER A 745 5.02 9.38 -23.80
N THR A 746 3.87 9.63 -24.43
CA THR A 746 3.46 8.97 -25.68
C THR A 746 4.42 9.34 -26.81
N LEU A 747 4.77 10.62 -26.94
CA LEU A 747 5.73 11.10 -27.92
C LEU A 747 7.11 10.49 -27.69
N LEU A 748 7.61 10.50 -26.45
CA LEU A 748 8.90 9.94 -26.07
C LEU A 748 8.93 8.41 -26.25
N PHE A 749 7.83 7.71 -25.97
CA PHE A 749 7.70 6.29 -26.25
C PHE A 749 7.76 6.00 -27.75
N ALA A 750 6.97 6.72 -28.54
CA ALA A 750 6.87 6.55 -29.99
C ALA A 750 8.19 6.87 -30.73
N THR A 751 9.02 7.75 -30.19
CA THR A 751 10.21 8.27 -30.89
C THR A 751 11.53 7.83 -30.30
N VAL A 752 11.59 7.49 -29.00
CA VAL A 752 12.83 7.15 -28.29
C VAL A 752 12.73 5.78 -27.61
N LEU A 753 11.85 5.62 -26.63
CA LEU A 753 11.92 4.48 -25.69
C LEU A 753 11.61 3.13 -26.35
N ARG A 754 10.74 3.07 -27.36
CA ARG A 754 10.42 1.81 -28.06
C ARG A 754 11.58 1.22 -28.87
N TYR A 755 12.59 2.01 -29.20
CA TYR A 755 13.72 1.58 -30.04
C TYR A 755 14.84 0.94 -29.23
N ASP A 756 15.05 1.38 -27.99
CA ASP A 756 16.07 0.81 -27.10
C ASP A 756 15.66 0.96 -25.64
N LEU A 757 15.22 -0.14 -25.04
CA LEU A 757 14.77 -0.16 -23.65
C LEU A 757 15.92 -0.02 -22.65
N ARG A 758 17.19 -0.14 -23.07
CA ARG A 758 18.36 0.02 -22.19
C ARG A 758 18.54 1.48 -21.72
N VAL A 759 17.77 2.41 -22.28
CA VAL A 759 17.68 3.82 -21.87
C VAL A 759 16.92 4.01 -20.53
N VAL A 760 16.12 3.01 -20.11
CA VAL A 760 15.25 3.12 -18.93
C VAL A 760 15.99 3.27 -17.59
N PRO A 761 17.05 2.48 -17.26
CA PRO A 761 17.74 2.65 -15.99
C PRO A 761 18.33 4.06 -15.80
N PRO A 762 19.05 4.65 -16.78
CA PRO A 762 19.50 6.04 -16.68
C PRO A 762 18.37 7.06 -16.56
N LEU A 763 17.25 6.85 -17.30
CA LEU A 763 16.06 7.71 -17.21
C LEU A 763 15.52 7.76 -15.78
N ILE A 764 15.25 6.59 -15.17
CA ILE A 764 14.70 6.53 -13.82
C ILE A 764 15.71 7.09 -12.81
N GLY A 765 17.00 6.77 -12.97
CA GLY A 765 18.06 7.30 -12.09
C GLY A 765 18.11 8.83 -12.08
N VAL A 766 18.04 9.48 -13.24
CA VAL A 766 18.05 10.94 -13.36
C VAL A 766 16.73 11.56 -12.87
N TYR A 767 15.59 10.96 -13.21
CA TYR A 767 14.27 11.42 -12.75
C TYR A 767 14.18 11.46 -11.21
N VAL A 768 14.56 10.35 -10.57
CA VAL A 768 14.55 10.25 -9.10
C VAL A 768 15.59 11.19 -8.47
N SER A 769 16.75 11.37 -9.11
CA SER A 769 17.78 12.31 -8.63
C SER A 769 17.28 13.76 -8.64
N ALA A 770 16.55 14.18 -9.68
CA ALA A 770 15.96 15.53 -9.74
C ALA A 770 14.97 15.77 -8.58
N ALA A 771 14.12 14.77 -8.28
CA ALA A 771 13.21 14.84 -7.13
C ALA A 771 13.94 14.93 -5.78
N LEU A 772 15.05 14.18 -5.62
CA LEU A 772 15.88 14.24 -4.41
C LEU A 772 16.56 15.60 -4.24
N ILE A 773 17.04 16.21 -5.32
CA ILE A 773 17.64 17.55 -5.32
C ILE A 773 16.58 18.59 -4.92
N ALA A 774 15.40 18.55 -5.53
CA ALA A 774 14.30 19.46 -5.19
C ALA A 774 13.91 19.36 -3.70
N GLN A 775 13.76 18.13 -3.17
CA GLN A 775 13.45 17.93 -1.75
C GLN A 775 14.56 18.41 -0.81
N ALA A 776 15.83 18.22 -1.18
CA ALA A 776 16.95 18.70 -0.38
C ALA A 776 17.01 20.22 -0.34
N ALA A 777 16.75 20.88 -1.48
CA ALA A 777 16.67 22.33 -1.56
C ALA A 777 15.49 22.89 -0.73
N GLN A 778 14.30 22.29 -0.84
CA GLN A 778 13.11 22.69 -0.08
C GLN A 778 13.34 22.68 1.44
N LYS A 779 14.14 21.74 1.94
CA LYS A 779 14.47 21.65 3.37
C LYS A 779 15.45 22.72 3.85
N GLY A 780 16.26 23.30 2.97
CA GLY A 780 17.12 24.44 3.28
C GLY A 780 18.19 24.24 4.36
N THR A 781 18.55 23.00 4.74
CA THR A 781 19.60 22.71 5.73
C THR A 781 20.81 22.02 5.13
N LEU A 782 21.99 22.20 5.74
CA LEU A 782 23.22 21.51 5.33
C LEU A 782 23.05 19.98 5.41
N GLN A 783 22.39 19.50 6.47
CA GLN A 783 22.11 18.07 6.64
C GLN A 783 21.24 17.54 5.49
N ALA A 784 20.19 18.28 5.09
CA ALA A 784 19.34 17.88 3.97
C ALA A 784 20.10 17.86 2.65
N ALA A 785 21.00 18.82 2.41
CA ALA A 785 21.87 18.85 1.23
C ALA A 785 22.81 17.62 1.19
N LEU A 786 23.46 17.29 2.30
CA LEU A 786 24.33 16.11 2.41
C LEU A 786 23.55 14.80 2.20
N LEU A 787 22.39 14.65 2.83
CA LEU A 787 21.52 13.49 2.65
C LEU A 787 20.97 13.39 1.21
N GLY A 788 20.65 14.53 0.60
CA GLY A 788 20.29 14.64 -0.81
C GLY A 788 21.40 14.15 -1.72
N ALA A 789 22.64 14.61 -1.50
CA ALA A 789 23.81 14.19 -2.27
C ALA A 789 24.08 12.68 -2.15
N ILE A 790 23.99 12.13 -0.92
CA ILE A 790 24.12 10.68 -0.69
C ILE A 790 23.03 9.91 -1.45
N GLY A 791 21.79 10.36 -1.38
CA GLY A 791 20.66 9.74 -2.07
C GLY A 791 20.81 9.77 -3.59
N VAL A 792 21.25 10.91 -4.15
CA VAL A 792 21.52 11.07 -5.59
C VAL A 792 22.67 10.16 -6.03
N ALA A 793 23.79 10.18 -5.32
CA ALA A 793 24.95 9.33 -5.64
C ALA A 793 24.57 7.84 -5.61
N ALA A 794 23.86 7.40 -4.58
CA ALA A 794 23.41 6.01 -4.46
C ALA A 794 22.39 5.63 -5.56
N THR A 795 21.45 6.52 -5.87
CA THR A 795 20.45 6.30 -6.94
C THR A 795 21.11 6.14 -8.31
N LEU A 796 22.05 7.04 -8.65
CA LEU A 796 22.80 6.97 -9.88
C LEU A 796 23.70 5.73 -9.93
N ALA A 797 24.31 5.34 -8.81
CA ALA A 797 25.12 4.13 -8.73
C ALA A 797 24.29 2.85 -8.97
N VAL A 798 23.08 2.75 -8.40
CA VAL A 798 22.15 1.63 -8.63
C VAL A 798 21.70 1.60 -10.10
N ALA A 799 21.32 2.75 -10.66
CA ALA A 799 20.96 2.86 -12.07
C ALA A 799 22.13 2.47 -12.99
N TRP A 800 23.35 2.88 -12.68
CA TRP A 800 24.56 2.52 -13.40
C TRP A 800 24.88 1.03 -13.33
N ALA A 801 24.77 0.43 -12.15
CA ALA A 801 24.92 -1.01 -11.98
C ALA A 801 23.89 -1.78 -12.80
N ALA A 802 22.64 -1.33 -12.83
CA ALA A 802 21.58 -1.92 -13.66
C ALA A 802 21.88 -1.78 -15.17
N THR A 803 22.30 -0.60 -15.64
CA THR A 803 22.72 -0.39 -17.04
C THR A 803 23.87 -1.30 -17.41
N ARG A 804 24.92 -1.36 -16.58
CA ARG A 804 26.10 -2.19 -16.81
C ARG A 804 25.72 -3.67 -16.86
N TYR A 805 24.89 -4.14 -15.92
CA TYR A 805 24.39 -5.51 -15.89
C TYR A 805 23.70 -5.88 -17.22
N ILE A 806 22.78 -5.01 -17.69
CA ILE A 806 22.06 -5.22 -18.94
C ILE A 806 23.01 -5.24 -20.14
N LEU A 807 24.01 -4.37 -20.18
CA LEU A 807 25.00 -4.32 -21.28
C LEU A 807 25.92 -5.54 -21.32
N THR A 808 26.33 -6.07 -20.17
CA THR A 808 27.24 -7.24 -20.10
C THR A 808 26.57 -8.58 -20.37
N GLY A 809 25.22 -8.63 -20.39
CA GLY A 809 24.46 -9.88 -20.41
C GLY A 809 24.35 -10.62 -21.75
N GLY A 810 25.00 -10.14 -22.81
CA GLY A 810 24.86 -10.68 -24.18
C GLY A 810 23.44 -10.50 -24.78
N PRO A 811 23.25 -10.73 -26.09
CA PRO A 811 21.91 -10.73 -26.69
C PRO A 811 21.03 -11.82 -26.08
N ALA A 812 19.71 -11.58 -26.01
CA ALA A 812 18.78 -12.57 -25.48
C ALA A 812 18.85 -13.88 -26.31
N PRO A 813 18.87 -15.07 -25.66
CA PRO A 813 18.95 -16.34 -26.35
C PRO A 813 17.74 -16.52 -27.29
N GLY A 814 18.00 -16.81 -28.58
CA GLY A 814 17.00 -17.03 -29.62
C GLY A 814 16.89 -15.97 -30.72
N HIS A 815 17.60 -14.84 -30.60
CA HIS A 815 17.75 -13.86 -31.69
C HIS A 815 19.19 -13.87 -32.20
N ALA A 816 19.46 -14.77 -33.16
CA ALA A 816 20.62 -14.59 -34.02
C ALA A 816 20.45 -13.27 -34.76
N VAL A 817 21.42 -12.36 -34.61
CA VAL A 817 21.57 -11.22 -35.51
C VAL A 817 21.65 -11.82 -36.92
N PRO A 818 20.84 -11.40 -37.91
CA PRO A 818 21.07 -11.82 -39.28
C PRO A 818 22.46 -11.31 -39.64
N VAL A 819 23.42 -12.23 -39.72
CA VAL A 819 24.72 -11.98 -40.32
C VAL A 819 24.41 -11.47 -41.72
N ALA A 820 24.83 -10.25 -42.02
CA ALA A 820 24.75 -9.70 -43.36
C ALA A 820 25.40 -10.74 -44.28
N ALA A 821 24.61 -11.32 -45.19
CA ALA A 821 25.17 -12.18 -46.21
C ALA A 821 26.12 -11.30 -47.04
N ASP A 822 27.43 -11.57 -46.92
CA ASP A 822 28.43 -11.07 -47.85
C ASP A 822 27.96 -11.44 -49.25
N VAL A 823 27.62 -10.42 -50.04
CA VAL A 823 27.42 -10.58 -51.48
C VAL A 823 28.81 -10.74 -52.08
N PRO A 824 29.16 -11.89 -52.68
CA PRO A 824 30.44 -12.03 -53.35
C PRO A 824 30.46 -11.15 -54.60
N ALA A 825 31.48 -10.31 -54.70
CA ALA A 825 31.80 -9.62 -55.94
C ALA A 825 32.35 -10.64 -56.96
N ALA A 826 31.53 -11.06 -57.93
CA ALA A 826 32.00 -11.58 -59.21
C ALA A 826 30.87 -11.66 -60.26
N ALA A 827 31.21 -11.25 -61.49
CA ALA A 827 30.51 -11.44 -62.77
C ALA A 827 29.75 -10.23 -63.35
N VAL A 828 30.51 -9.17 -63.65
CA VAL A 828 30.33 -8.41 -64.90
C VAL A 828 31.13 -9.17 -65.95
N ASP A 829 30.49 -9.99 -66.80
CA ASP A 829 30.76 -10.01 -68.23
C ASP A 829 29.80 -10.94 -69.01
N SER A 830 29.55 -10.57 -70.26
CA SER A 830 28.82 -11.29 -71.31
C SER A 830 27.30 -11.37 -71.21
N ALA A 831 26.62 -10.54 -72.00
CA ALA A 831 26.05 -10.99 -73.26
C ALA A 831 25.30 -9.84 -73.96
N ALA A 832 25.89 -9.32 -75.04
CA ALA A 832 25.14 -8.63 -76.08
C ALA A 832 24.09 -9.58 -76.68
N LYS A 833 22.83 -9.14 -76.72
CA LYS A 833 21.93 -9.19 -77.89
C LYS A 833 20.61 -8.50 -77.56
#